data_AF-A0A2M7W0H7-F1
#
_entry.id   AF-A0A2M7W0H7-F1
#
_cell.length_a   1.000
_cell.length_b   1.000
_cell.length_c   1.000
_cell.angle_alpha   90.00
_cell.angle_beta   90.00
_cell.angle_gamma   90.00
#
_symmetry.space_group_name_H-M   'P 1'
#
loop_
_entity.id
_entity.type
_entity.pdbx_description
1 polymer ?
#
loop_
_entity_poly.entity_id
_entity_poly.type
_entity_poly.pdbx_seq_one_letter_code
_entity_poly.pdbx_strand_id
1 'polypeptide(L)'
;MIAVAVITLVGVLNLILGLTTLLRAKREASSFFYFLITIVTVLWILPLTLLEFATTDASRLLWAKSAFIGPSFLPLALYGFISNFPSNSKNYQKSFFRVLAIAGAFFLYISLFGKHFITGVTADSANNLVFSYGYQYAIYFTYLAGSIVYLLGSMYKRYKQSEGLDQLRLRYLLTGFGLSAAGALLTNMVLPMLGLDVFSMFGPVSTIFLFYFTTQAIIYHRLFDIGTFVANLVEVISLAIFYYLVIFVIRTFEIKILGLSFYDPLNIFIDLVFSFAVALNIKAILKAVAVFVGSILVSEKIDFEDISLELDQLRTKNLSLADYLQQVATVLNTKIPKLRAFLTQDSSMNEQLHSLHFSVGLLYLLQEINPGKKQHIFLKSKGYGLLIRISPQIALILYEKNGQFAYTRQEIDAISYLSQKLKISLAERTLLEQTNSFNSILQRKVAHQTIKLTRANRKLKELDKAKSDFISMASHQLRTPISVIKGYLSMILNGDLGKVSSSIIPSLERVLKNTDQLNNIVEDILNASRIEQSRLIINCTVGDLAELTRVAVAELTQKATDKKLNLETSIPKKKVSLSFDQTKIYEAIINLIDNAITYTTKGSITVSLTEKSDHVTISVKDSGIGIPQNKKDQIFKRFSRLDNAKLVRPDGTGIGLYIAKKIVDAHSGKIWFESTLNVGTTFTIQLPKHQKSKTA
;
A
#
# COMPACT_ATOMS: atom_id res chain seq x y z
N MET A 1 -50.00 10.95 42.48
CA MET A 1 -49.77 9.69 41.73
C MET A 1 -48.72 9.85 40.63
N ILE A 2 -48.96 10.62 39.56
CA ILE A 2 -48.00 10.76 38.44
C ILE A 2 -46.68 11.43 38.89
N ALA A 3 -46.76 12.51 39.68
CA ALA A 3 -45.59 13.21 40.26
C ALA A 3 -44.65 12.24 41.00
N VAL A 4 -45.24 11.39 41.83
CA VAL A 4 -44.56 10.39 42.66
C VAL A 4 -43.84 9.37 41.79
N ALA A 5 -44.45 8.91 40.69
CA ALA A 5 -43.82 7.98 39.77
C ALA A 5 -42.56 8.59 39.10
N VAL A 6 -42.62 9.87 38.70
CA VAL A 6 -41.48 10.57 38.09
C VAL A 6 -40.33 10.73 39.09
N ILE A 7 -40.65 11.23 40.28
CA ILE A 7 -39.65 11.49 41.32
C ILE A 7 -38.99 10.17 41.73
N THR A 8 -39.78 9.10 41.88
CA THR A 8 -39.25 7.76 42.17
C THR A 8 -38.34 7.25 41.05
N LEU A 9 -38.74 7.40 39.78
CA LEU A 9 -37.94 6.99 38.63
C LEU A 9 -36.60 7.74 38.55
N VAL A 10 -36.62 9.06 38.77
CA VAL A 10 -35.40 9.90 38.86
C VAL A 10 -34.50 9.41 39.98
N GLY A 11 -35.06 9.07 41.14
CA GLY A 11 -34.30 8.50 42.27
C GLY A 11 -33.64 7.16 41.93
N VAL A 12 -34.39 6.23 41.34
CA VAL A 12 -33.88 4.91 40.93
C VAL A 12 -32.73 5.04 39.93
N LEU A 13 -32.84 5.95 38.96
CA LEU A 13 -31.81 6.11 37.94
C LEU A 13 -30.55 6.81 38.43
N ASN A 14 -30.71 7.84 39.28
CA ASN A 14 -29.58 8.42 39.99
C ASN A 14 -28.84 7.33 40.78
N LEU A 15 -29.56 6.43 41.44
CA LEU A 15 -28.95 5.31 42.18
C LEU A 15 -28.25 4.30 41.25
N ILE A 16 -28.85 3.94 40.11
CA ILE A 16 -28.24 3.05 39.12
C ILE A 16 -26.94 3.67 38.57
N LEU A 17 -26.95 4.97 38.25
CA LEU A 17 -25.75 5.66 37.78
C LEU A 17 -24.68 5.75 38.88
N GLY A 18 -25.07 6.07 40.12
CA GLY A 18 -24.17 6.05 41.27
C GLY A 18 -23.56 4.66 41.51
N LEU A 19 -24.35 3.60 41.41
CA LEU A 19 -23.87 2.23 41.64
C LEU A 19 -22.96 1.76 40.50
N THR A 20 -23.32 2.06 39.25
CA THR A 20 -22.50 1.71 38.08
C THR A 20 -21.17 2.46 38.07
N THR A 21 -21.16 3.75 38.47
CA THR A 21 -19.93 4.53 38.64
C THR A 21 -19.05 3.94 39.74
N LEU A 22 -19.61 3.56 40.90
CA LEU A 22 -18.85 2.93 41.99
C LEU A 22 -18.26 1.55 41.60
N LEU A 23 -19.05 0.68 40.95
CA LEU A 23 -18.64 -0.69 40.63
C LEU A 23 -17.60 -0.75 39.51
N ARG A 24 -17.65 0.16 38.54
CA ARG A 24 -16.77 0.16 37.37
C ARG A 24 -15.51 1.00 37.56
N ALA A 25 -15.58 2.13 38.25
CA ALA A 25 -14.45 3.03 38.46
C ALA A 25 -13.52 2.60 39.63
N LYS A 26 -13.36 1.29 39.84
CA LYS A 26 -12.74 0.68 41.03
C LYS A 26 -11.51 1.48 41.51
N ARG A 27 -11.58 1.96 42.77
CA ARG A 27 -10.52 2.60 43.59
C ARG A 27 -10.34 4.13 43.50
N GLU A 28 -11.24 4.89 42.85
CA GLU A 28 -11.21 6.36 42.93
C GLU A 28 -12.14 6.91 44.04
N ALA A 29 -11.61 7.77 44.91
CA ALA A 29 -12.39 8.38 46.01
C ALA A 29 -13.52 9.30 45.49
N SER A 30 -13.33 9.95 44.34
CA SER A 30 -14.35 10.75 43.66
C SER A 30 -15.59 9.93 43.29
N SER A 31 -15.43 8.69 42.84
CA SER A 31 -16.54 7.81 42.48
C SER A 31 -17.38 7.41 43.69
N PHE A 32 -16.74 7.20 44.85
CA PHE A 32 -17.43 6.96 46.12
C PHE A 32 -18.26 8.16 46.57
N PHE A 33 -17.69 9.37 46.53
CA PHE A 33 -18.43 10.57 46.91
C PHE A 33 -19.54 10.92 45.92
N TYR A 34 -19.36 10.62 44.62
CA TYR A 34 -20.44 10.74 43.64
C TYR A 34 -21.60 9.78 43.96
N PHE A 35 -21.30 8.51 44.28
CA PHE A 35 -22.32 7.58 44.76
C PHE A 35 -23.02 8.09 46.03
N LEU A 36 -22.29 8.69 46.97
CA LEU A 36 -22.88 9.29 48.17
C LEU A 36 -23.85 10.44 47.84
N ILE A 37 -23.55 11.27 46.82
CA ILE A 37 -24.48 12.28 46.32
C ILE A 37 -25.76 11.63 45.80
N THR A 38 -25.67 10.50 45.08
CA THR A 38 -26.87 9.79 44.60
C THR A 38 -27.71 9.20 45.74
N ILE A 39 -27.07 8.67 46.80
CA ILE A 39 -27.78 8.21 48.01
C ILE A 39 -28.49 9.38 48.70
N VAL A 40 -27.81 10.52 48.84
CA VAL A 40 -28.40 11.73 49.43
C VAL A 40 -29.65 12.16 48.67
N THR A 41 -29.62 12.11 47.34
CA THR A 41 -30.79 12.42 46.50
C THR A 41 -31.92 11.40 46.71
N VAL A 42 -31.62 10.11 46.85
CA VAL A 42 -32.65 9.08 47.14
C VAL A 42 -33.27 9.28 48.53
N LEU A 43 -32.46 9.61 49.55
CA LEU A 43 -32.93 9.92 50.90
C LEU A 43 -33.76 11.20 50.98
N TRP A 44 -33.66 12.07 49.98
CA TRP A 44 -34.55 13.22 49.81
C TRP A 44 -35.87 12.82 49.13
N ILE A 45 -35.77 12.03 48.06
CA ILE A 45 -36.90 11.60 47.22
C ILE A 45 -37.86 10.69 47.98
N LEU A 46 -37.35 9.67 48.67
CA LEU A 46 -38.18 8.63 49.26
C LEU A 46 -39.19 9.19 50.29
N PRO A 47 -38.80 10.04 51.27
CA PRO A 47 -39.77 10.63 52.18
C PRO A 47 -40.82 11.51 51.48
N LEU A 48 -40.45 12.24 50.43
CA LEU A 48 -41.41 13.05 49.65
C LEU A 48 -42.43 12.17 48.92
N THR A 49 -42.01 11.00 48.43
CA THR A 49 -42.95 10.04 47.82
C THR A 49 -43.91 9.44 48.85
N LEU A 50 -43.42 9.15 50.07
CA LEU A 50 -44.23 8.60 51.16
C LEU A 50 -45.18 9.64 51.77
N LEU A 51 -44.79 10.91 51.74
CA LEU A 51 -45.61 12.04 52.19
C LEU A 51 -46.92 12.15 51.41
N GLU A 52 -46.89 11.90 50.10
CA GLU A 52 -48.08 11.91 49.22
C GLU A 52 -49.07 10.78 49.53
N PHE A 53 -48.60 9.69 50.15
CA PHE A 53 -49.46 8.57 50.59
C PHE A 53 -49.85 8.66 52.07
N ALA A 54 -49.40 9.70 52.78
CA ALA A 54 -49.65 9.85 54.21
C ALA A 54 -51.08 10.34 54.47
N THR A 55 -51.84 9.55 55.25
CA THR A 55 -53.26 9.79 55.52
C THR A 55 -53.52 10.56 56.82
N THR A 56 -52.54 10.64 57.71
CA THR A 56 -52.66 11.32 59.02
C THR A 56 -51.69 12.49 59.13
N ASP A 57 -52.06 13.55 59.86
CA ASP A 57 -51.17 14.71 60.02
C ASP A 57 -49.87 14.36 60.74
N ALA A 58 -49.90 13.39 61.66
CA ALA A 58 -48.70 12.86 62.31
C ALA A 58 -47.75 12.16 61.30
N SER A 59 -48.29 11.35 60.38
CA SER A 59 -47.47 10.70 59.35
C SER A 59 -46.99 11.68 58.28
N ARG A 60 -47.81 12.69 57.92
CA ARG A 60 -47.40 13.79 57.04
C ARG A 60 -46.25 14.59 57.64
N LEU A 61 -46.36 14.96 58.92
CA LEU A 61 -45.30 15.68 59.62
C LEU A 61 -44.01 14.86 59.70
N LEU A 62 -44.11 13.56 59.98
CA LEU A 62 -42.96 12.65 60.03
C LEU A 62 -42.22 12.59 58.68
N TRP A 63 -42.95 12.36 57.58
CA TRP A 63 -42.35 12.26 56.25
C TRP A 63 -41.83 13.61 55.73
N ALA A 64 -42.54 14.70 56.03
CA ALA A 64 -42.09 16.06 55.72
C ALA A 64 -40.76 16.39 56.41
N LYS A 65 -40.60 16.04 57.70
CA LYS A 65 -39.32 16.21 58.41
C LYS A 65 -38.23 15.27 57.88
N SER A 66 -38.60 14.05 57.53
CA SER A 66 -37.68 13.04 56.99
C SER A 66 -37.11 13.41 55.62
N ALA A 67 -37.84 14.21 54.81
CA ALA A 67 -37.35 14.69 53.51
C ALA A 67 -36.03 15.48 53.60
N PHE A 68 -35.70 16.04 54.77
CA PHE A 68 -34.49 16.82 54.98
C PHE A 68 -33.27 16.00 55.44
N ILE A 69 -33.43 14.68 55.63
CA ILE A 69 -32.34 13.78 56.03
C ILE A 69 -31.23 13.80 54.97
N GLY A 70 -31.58 13.57 53.70
CA GLY A 70 -30.62 13.59 52.60
C GLY A 70 -29.91 14.94 52.46
N PRO A 71 -30.64 16.05 52.22
CA PRO A 71 -30.05 17.36 51.96
C PRO A 71 -29.14 17.88 53.10
N SER A 72 -29.34 17.43 54.35
CA SER A 72 -28.46 17.76 55.49
C SER A 72 -27.00 17.31 55.28
N PHE A 73 -26.79 16.22 54.54
CA PHE A 73 -25.45 15.68 54.22
C PHE A 73 -24.97 16.02 52.80
N LEU A 74 -25.76 16.74 52.01
CA LEU A 74 -25.38 17.13 50.64
C LEU A 74 -24.08 17.94 50.59
N PRO A 75 -23.86 18.97 51.44
CA PRO A 75 -22.59 19.70 51.47
C PRO A 75 -21.37 18.82 51.74
N LEU A 76 -21.51 17.82 52.62
CA LEU A 76 -20.45 16.87 52.95
C LEU A 76 -20.10 15.99 51.76
N ALA A 77 -21.10 15.43 51.09
CA ALA A 77 -20.93 14.59 49.91
C ALA A 77 -20.32 15.37 48.73
N LEU A 78 -20.81 16.59 48.47
CA LEU A 78 -20.28 17.50 47.46
C LEU A 78 -18.84 17.93 47.75
N TYR A 79 -18.53 18.29 48.99
CA TYR A 79 -17.16 18.65 49.37
C TYR A 79 -16.21 17.46 49.21
N GLY A 80 -16.61 16.27 49.64
CA GLY A 80 -15.85 15.04 49.44
C GLY A 80 -15.61 14.76 47.95
N PHE A 81 -16.62 14.97 47.11
CA PHE A 81 -16.49 14.82 45.66
C PHE A 81 -15.51 15.84 45.07
N ILE A 82 -15.73 17.13 45.31
CA ILE A 82 -14.92 18.24 44.76
C ILE A 82 -13.47 18.13 45.23
N SER A 83 -13.23 17.76 46.49
CA SER A 83 -11.87 17.68 47.05
C SER A 83 -11.05 16.53 46.48
N ASN A 84 -11.70 15.43 46.07
CA ASN A 84 -11.07 14.25 45.49
C ASN A 84 -11.12 14.21 43.96
N PHE A 85 -11.70 15.24 43.32
CA PHE A 85 -11.81 15.36 41.87
C PHE A 85 -11.07 16.60 41.36
N PRO A 86 -10.19 16.48 40.35
CA PRO A 86 -9.77 15.25 39.65
C PRO A 86 -8.95 14.32 40.55
N SER A 87 -8.81 13.03 40.20
CA SER A 87 -8.21 11.97 41.06
C SER A 87 -6.76 12.22 41.55
N ASN A 88 -6.09 13.28 41.08
CA ASN A 88 -4.77 13.74 41.53
C ASN A 88 -4.79 14.99 42.44
N SER A 89 -5.95 15.58 42.71
CA SER A 89 -6.09 16.74 43.60
C SER A 89 -5.92 16.32 45.06
N LYS A 90 -4.77 16.64 45.67
CA LYS A 90 -4.55 16.47 47.12
C LYS A 90 -4.89 17.73 47.91
N ASN A 91 -6.08 18.29 47.70
CA ASN A 91 -6.57 19.46 48.46
C ASN A 91 -7.72 19.10 49.41
N TYR A 92 -7.65 17.91 50.02
CA TYR A 92 -8.61 17.43 51.00
C TYR A 92 -8.23 17.92 52.41
N GLN A 93 -9.01 18.86 52.97
CA GLN A 93 -8.81 19.33 54.34
C GLN A 93 -9.69 18.55 55.32
N LYS A 94 -9.07 17.65 56.08
CA LYS A 94 -9.75 16.81 57.09
C LYS A 94 -10.53 17.63 58.13
N SER A 95 -10.02 18.80 58.52
CA SER A 95 -10.69 19.69 59.48
C SER A 95 -12.01 20.23 58.93
N PHE A 96 -12.01 20.74 57.69
CA PHE A 96 -13.21 21.26 57.04
C PHE A 96 -14.26 20.16 56.78
N PHE A 97 -13.82 18.97 56.39
CA PHE A 97 -14.72 17.80 56.27
C PHE A 97 -15.43 17.47 57.59
N ARG A 98 -14.72 17.50 58.73
CA ARG A 98 -15.32 17.29 60.06
C ARG A 98 -16.33 18.38 60.42
N VAL A 99 -16.04 19.64 60.09
CA VAL A 99 -16.98 20.76 60.32
C VAL A 99 -18.28 20.54 59.55
N LEU A 100 -18.20 20.18 58.26
CA LEU A 100 -19.40 19.86 57.47
C LEU A 100 -20.17 18.65 57.99
N ALA A 101 -19.47 17.63 58.52
CA ALA A 101 -20.11 16.46 59.10
C ALA A 101 -20.86 16.80 60.41
N ILE A 102 -20.25 17.61 61.28
CA ILE A 102 -20.87 18.08 62.53
C ILE A 102 -22.07 18.99 62.20
N ALA A 103 -21.92 19.92 61.25
CA ALA A 103 -23.01 20.77 60.80
C ALA A 103 -24.17 19.96 60.22
N GLY A 104 -23.88 18.96 59.36
CA GLY A 104 -24.90 18.06 58.82
C GLY A 104 -25.64 17.27 59.90
N ALA A 105 -24.93 16.74 60.91
CA ALA A 105 -25.54 16.04 62.04
C ALA A 105 -26.41 16.98 62.92
N PHE A 106 -25.95 18.21 63.16
CA PHE A 106 -26.71 19.23 63.88
C PHE A 106 -28.00 19.59 63.14
N PHE A 107 -27.92 19.81 61.83
CA PHE A 107 -29.08 20.16 61.01
C PHE A 107 -30.04 18.99 60.78
N LEU A 108 -29.53 17.75 60.74
CA LEU A 108 -30.36 16.55 60.80
C LEU A 108 -31.16 16.48 62.11
N TYR A 109 -30.51 16.75 63.24
CA TYR A 109 -31.19 16.77 64.54
C TYR A 109 -32.28 17.85 64.58
N ILE A 110 -31.96 19.06 64.10
CA ILE A 110 -32.95 20.14 64.01
C ILE A 110 -34.10 19.78 63.07
N SER A 111 -33.84 19.16 61.92
CA SER A 111 -34.90 18.87 60.96
C SER A 111 -35.89 17.82 61.48
N LEU A 112 -35.40 16.81 62.22
CA LEU A 112 -36.23 15.72 62.76
C LEU A 112 -36.88 16.07 64.09
N PHE A 113 -36.14 16.67 65.02
CA PHE A 113 -36.57 16.88 66.40
C PHE A 113 -36.85 18.34 66.75
N GLY A 114 -36.52 19.28 65.86
CA GLY A 114 -36.80 20.70 66.07
C GLY A 114 -38.30 20.99 66.16
N LYS A 115 -38.68 21.67 67.24
CA LYS A 115 -40.06 22.11 67.49
C LYS A 115 -40.50 23.24 66.56
N HIS A 116 -39.55 24.01 66.02
CA HIS A 116 -39.80 25.18 65.18
C HIS A 116 -39.16 25.04 63.79
N PHE A 117 -38.98 23.80 63.33
CA PHE A 117 -38.52 23.51 61.97
C PHE A 117 -39.72 23.46 61.02
N ILE A 118 -40.47 22.36 61.05
CA ILE A 118 -41.80 22.25 60.45
C ILE A 118 -42.78 22.11 61.62
N THR A 119 -43.64 23.10 61.80
CA THR A 119 -44.58 23.21 62.93
C THR A 119 -45.89 22.47 62.66
N GLY A 120 -46.24 22.26 61.39
CA GLY A 120 -47.40 21.50 60.97
C GLY A 120 -47.44 21.29 59.46
N VAL A 121 -48.15 20.24 59.03
CA VAL A 121 -48.49 19.96 57.63
C VAL A 121 -49.99 19.70 57.59
N THR A 122 -50.74 20.58 56.93
CA THR A 122 -52.20 20.48 56.81
C THR A 122 -52.59 20.30 55.36
N ALA A 123 -53.66 19.56 55.08
CA ALA A 123 -54.22 19.50 53.73
C ALA A 123 -55.28 20.59 53.55
N ASP A 124 -55.21 21.36 52.46
CA ASP A 124 -56.27 22.30 52.08
C ASP A 124 -57.53 21.58 51.54
N SER A 125 -58.57 22.33 51.19
CA SER A 125 -59.84 21.79 50.66
C SER A 125 -59.70 21.06 49.32
N ALA A 126 -58.58 21.24 48.61
CA ALA A 126 -58.23 20.53 47.38
C ALA A 126 -57.20 19.40 47.65
N ASN A 127 -56.97 19.05 48.91
CA ASN A 127 -56.00 18.06 49.39
C ASN A 127 -54.54 18.38 49.00
N ASN A 128 -54.20 19.65 48.77
CA ASN A 128 -52.81 20.09 48.66
C ASN A 128 -52.20 20.22 50.06
N LEU A 129 -50.95 19.79 50.19
CA LEU A 129 -50.19 19.91 51.42
C LEU A 129 -49.69 21.35 51.59
N VAL A 130 -50.14 22.00 52.66
CA VAL A 130 -49.69 23.31 53.10
C VAL A 130 -48.74 23.12 54.28
N PHE A 131 -47.54 23.69 54.17
CA PHE A 131 -46.48 23.54 55.15
C PHE A 131 -46.36 24.78 56.03
N SER A 132 -46.30 24.59 57.35
CA SER A 132 -45.98 25.67 58.27
C SER A 132 -44.51 25.59 58.68
N TYR A 133 -43.71 26.56 58.23
CA TYR A 133 -42.28 26.65 58.51
C TYR A 133 -41.99 27.59 59.68
N GLY A 134 -41.11 27.18 60.60
CA GLY A 134 -40.64 28.04 61.70
C GLY A 134 -39.23 28.59 61.48
N TYR A 135 -38.72 29.37 62.44
CA TYR A 135 -37.40 30.03 62.29
C TYR A 135 -36.23 29.05 62.11
N GLN A 136 -36.33 27.81 62.62
CA GLN A 136 -35.26 26.81 62.46
C GLN A 136 -35.12 26.37 61.00
N TYR A 137 -36.21 26.40 60.23
CA TYR A 137 -36.19 26.12 58.80
C TYR A 137 -35.39 27.18 58.02
N ALA A 138 -35.54 28.47 58.35
CA ALA A 138 -34.77 29.54 57.73
C ALA A 138 -33.26 29.44 58.03
N ILE A 139 -32.89 29.05 59.26
CA ILE A 139 -31.49 28.83 59.66
C ILE A 139 -30.89 27.66 58.87
N TYR A 140 -31.61 26.53 58.79
CA TYR A 140 -31.21 25.38 57.99
C TYR A 140 -30.99 25.75 56.52
N PHE A 141 -31.92 26.52 55.95
CA PHE A 141 -31.83 26.92 54.56
C PHE A 141 -30.62 27.82 54.31
N THR A 142 -30.32 28.74 55.23
CA THR A 142 -29.14 29.61 55.15
C THR A 142 -27.84 28.78 55.14
N TYR A 143 -27.77 27.73 55.97
CA TYR A 143 -26.66 26.77 55.93
C TYR A 143 -26.56 26.06 54.57
N LEU A 144 -27.67 25.55 54.04
CA LEU A 144 -27.67 24.80 52.78
C LEU A 144 -27.28 25.69 51.59
N ALA A 145 -27.90 26.86 51.45
CA ALA A 145 -27.63 27.82 50.39
C ALA A 145 -26.19 28.35 50.47
N GLY A 146 -25.74 28.76 51.66
CA GLY A 146 -24.36 29.22 51.87
C GLY A 146 -23.32 28.15 51.54
N SER A 147 -23.59 26.90 51.93
CA SER A 147 -22.71 25.77 51.61
C SER A 147 -22.65 25.49 50.11
N ILE A 148 -23.79 25.52 49.41
CA ILE A 148 -23.86 25.31 47.96
C ILE A 148 -23.09 26.42 47.22
N VAL A 149 -23.31 27.69 47.57
CA VAL A 149 -22.60 28.83 46.95
C VAL A 149 -21.09 28.71 47.16
N TYR A 150 -20.65 28.40 48.39
CA TYR A 150 -19.24 28.19 48.68
C TYR A 150 -18.64 27.03 47.87
N LEU A 151 -19.34 25.89 47.78
CA LEU A 151 -18.85 24.71 47.07
C LEU A 151 -18.83 24.91 45.55
N LEU A 152 -19.84 25.55 44.96
CA LEU A 152 -19.83 25.94 43.55
C LEU A 152 -18.72 26.96 43.25
N GLY A 153 -18.49 27.93 44.14
CA GLY A 153 -17.39 28.87 44.03
C GLY A 153 -16.01 28.20 44.11
N SER A 154 -15.83 27.24 45.03
CA SER A 154 -14.63 26.40 45.14
C SER A 154 -14.42 25.57 43.86
N MET A 155 -15.49 25.00 43.32
CA MET A 155 -15.45 24.22 42.08
C MET A 155 -15.14 25.09 40.86
N TYR A 156 -15.66 26.31 40.79
CA TYR A 156 -15.33 27.30 39.75
C TYR A 156 -13.87 27.75 39.84
N LYS A 157 -13.35 27.99 41.05
CA LYS A 157 -11.93 28.29 41.27
C LYS A 157 -11.04 27.14 40.76
N ARG A 158 -11.41 25.88 41.06
CA ARG A 158 -10.72 24.70 40.52
C ARG A 158 -10.82 24.60 39.01
N TYR A 159 -11.98 24.90 38.43
CA TYR A 159 -12.17 24.95 36.99
C TYR A 159 -11.20 25.96 36.33
N LYS A 160 -11.03 27.16 36.91
CA LYS A 160 -10.05 28.15 36.42
C LYS A 160 -8.59 27.69 36.56
N GLN A 161 -8.29 26.84 37.54
CA GLN A 161 -6.94 26.34 37.84
C GLN A 161 -6.62 25.01 37.14
N SER A 162 -7.61 24.37 36.52
CA SER A 162 -7.46 23.08 35.85
C SER A 162 -7.32 23.28 34.35
N GLU A 163 -6.57 22.40 33.70
CA GLU A 163 -6.35 22.40 32.26
C GLU A 163 -6.76 21.06 31.65
N GLY A 164 -6.99 21.03 30.33
CA GLY A 164 -7.26 19.79 29.60
C GLY A 164 -8.59 19.11 29.94
N LEU A 165 -8.58 17.77 30.00
CA LEU A 165 -9.80 16.96 30.26
C LEU A 165 -10.43 17.25 31.62
N ASP A 166 -9.62 17.59 32.62
CA ASP A 166 -10.11 17.85 33.97
C ASP A 166 -10.86 19.18 34.05
N GLN A 167 -10.43 20.18 33.27
CA GLN A 167 -11.17 21.43 33.08
C GLN A 167 -12.54 21.19 32.42
N LEU A 168 -12.57 20.36 31.36
CA LEU A 168 -13.81 20.01 30.67
C LEU A 168 -14.76 19.24 31.59
N ARG A 169 -14.28 18.23 32.31
CA ARG A 169 -15.09 17.48 33.28
C ARG A 169 -15.67 18.38 34.38
N LEU A 170 -14.83 19.23 34.97
CA LEU A 170 -15.26 20.19 36.00
C LEU A 170 -16.30 21.16 35.46
N ARG A 171 -16.21 21.55 34.19
CA ARG A 171 -17.18 22.44 33.55
C ARG A 171 -18.56 21.82 33.42
N TYR A 172 -18.66 20.59 32.91
CA TYR A 172 -19.94 19.87 32.81
C TYR A 172 -20.54 19.66 34.21
N LEU A 173 -19.72 19.24 35.16
CA LEU A 173 -20.16 19.04 36.54
C LEU A 173 -20.64 20.37 37.16
N LEU A 174 -19.93 21.49 36.94
CA LEU A 174 -20.29 22.80 37.47
C LEU A 174 -21.64 23.27 36.92
N THR A 175 -21.87 23.08 35.61
CA THR A 175 -23.15 23.40 34.98
C THR A 175 -24.28 22.53 35.53
N GLY A 176 -24.05 21.21 35.65
CA GLY A 176 -25.05 20.28 36.19
C GLY A 176 -25.41 20.56 37.65
N PHE A 177 -24.40 20.73 38.51
CA PHE A 177 -24.62 21.10 39.92
C PHE A 177 -25.25 22.49 40.05
N GLY A 178 -24.84 23.46 39.24
CA GLY A 178 -25.38 24.82 39.24
C GLY A 178 -26.86 24.87 38.88
N LEU A 179 -27.25 24.23 37.77
CA LEU A 179 -28.65 24.17 37.34
C LEU A 179 -29.54 23.38 38.30
N SER A 180 -29.05 22.25 38.82
CA SER A 180 -29.78 21.49 39.82
C SER A 180 -29.94 22.27 41.12
N ALA A 181 -28.89 22.95 41.60
CA ALA A 181 -28.98 23.80 42.78
C ALA A 181 -29.95 24.97 42.56
N ALA A 182 -29.87 25.66 41.42
CA ALA A 182 -30.78 26.76 41.11
C ALA A 182 -32.24 26.30 41.09
N GLY A 183 -32.52 25.17 40.43
CA GLY A 183 -33.87 24.58 40.41
C GLY A 183 -34.35 24.21 41.81
N ALA A 184 -33.52 23.50 42.59
CA ALA A 184 -33.86 23.10 43.95
C ALA A 184 -34.10 24.30 44.89
N LEU A 185 -33.29 25.37 44.80
CA LEU A 185 -33.48 26.57 45.62
C LEU A 185 -34.73 27.35 45.19
N LEU A 186 -34.99 27.46 43.88
CA LEU A 186 -36.18 28.12 43.37
C LEU A 186 -37.45 27.42 43.86
N THR A 187 -37.54 26.10 43.68
CA THR A 187 -38.77 25.36 43.94
C THR A 187 -39.02 25.05 45.42
N ASN A 188 -37.97 24.93 46.25
CA ASN A 188 -38.12 24.62 47.67
C ASN A 188 -37.95 25.82 48.60
N MET A 189 -37.61 26.99 48.10
CA MET A 189 -37.46 28.17 48.95
C MET A 189 -38.13 29.39 48.36
N VAL A 190 -37.76 29.80 47.16
CA VAL A 190 -38.32 31.03 46.57
C VAL A 190 -39.83 30.89 46.35
N LEU A 191 -40.28 29.80 45.72
CA LEU A 191 -41.70 29.59 45.45
C LEU A 191 -42.54 29.36 46.74
N PRO A 192 -42.13 28.52 47.70
CA PRO A 192 -42.81 28.40 49.00
C PRO A 192 -42.93 29.72 49.77
N MET A 193 -41.88 30.56 49.77
CA MET A 193 -41.94 31.89 50.41
C MET A 193 -42.97 32.83 49.75
N LEU A 194 -43.32 32.59 48.49
CA LEU A 194 -44.37 33.32 47.76
C LEU A 194 -45.76 32.65 47.91
N GLY A 195 -45.89 31.64 48.77
CA GLY A 195 -47.13 30.88 48.97
C GLY A 195 -47.40 29.81 47.92
N LEU A 196 -46.41 29.46 47.10
CA LEU A 196 -46.53 28.47 46.01
C LEU A 196 -45.91 27.11 46.41
N ASP A 197 -46.34 26.57 47.55
CA ASP A 197 -45.82 25.32 48.15
C ASP A 197 -45.98 24.09 47.26
N VAL A 198 -46.98 24.13 46.37
CA VAL A 198 -47.27 23.12 45.35
C VAL A 198 -46.05 22.73 44.52
N PHE A 199 -45.09 23.65 44.32
CA PHE A 199 -43.93 23.39 43.48
C PHE A 199 -42.74 22.77 44.24
N SER A 200 -42.81 22.64 45.56
CA SER A 200 -41.73 22.04 46.38
C SER A 200 -41.36 20.62 45.91
N MET A 201 -42.32 19.83 45.42
CA MET A 201 -42.07 18.50 44.87
C MET A 201 -41.14 18.47 43.65
N PHE A 202 -40.94 19.61 42.95
CA PHE A 202 -40.02 19.72 41.80
C PHE A 202 -38.56 19.95 42.21
N GLY A 203 -38.30 20.12 43.49
CA GLY A 203 -36.95 20.23 44.04
C GLY A 203 -36.02 19.09 43.65
N PRO A 204 -36.32 17.85 44.09
CA PRO A 204 -35.50 16.68 43.76
C PRO A 204 -35.43 16.41 42.26
N VAL A 205 -36.46 16.79 41.52
CA VAL A 205 -36.53 16.62 40.07
C VAL A 205 -35.44 17.41 39.35
N SER A 206 -35.05 18.59 39.87
CA SER A 206 -33.95 19.38 39.31
C SER A 206 -32.61 18.63 39.25
N THR A 207 -32.45 17.54 40.01
CA THR A 207 -31.27 16.66 39.94
C THR A 207 -31.12 15.96 38.59
N ILE A 208 -32.15 15.98 37.74
CA ILE A 208 -32.04 15.51 36.35
C ILE A 208 -31.00 16.30 35.55
N PHE A 209 -30.80 17.60 35.85
CA PHE A 209 -29.74 18.38 35.23
C PHE A 209 -28.37 17.84 35.64
N LEU A 210 -28.18 17.58 36.93
CA LEU A 210 -26.97 16.95 37.43
C LEU A 210 -26.74 15.59 36.74
N PHE A 211 -27.76 14.76 36.65
CA PHE A 211 -27.72 13.45 35.99
C PHE A 211 -27.34 13.55 34.51
N TYR A 212 -27.99 14.44 33.76
CA TYR A 212 -27.72 14.64 32.34
C TYR A 212 -26.28 15.11 32.11
N PHE A 213 -25.85 16.19 32.78
CA PHE A 213 -24.50 16.73 32.57
C PHE A 213 -23.39 15.80 33.09
N THR A 214 -23.64 15.04 34.16
CA THR A 214 -22.70 14.00 34.60
C THR A 214 -22.61 12.85 33.60
N THR A 215 -23.74 12.41 33.03
CA THR A 215 -23.77 11.42 31.95
C THR A 215 -23.00 11.90 30.72
N GLN A 216 -23.20 13.16 30.31
CA GLN A 216 -22.44 13.77 29.20
C GLN A 216 -20.93 13.80 29.52
N ALA A 217 -20.55 14.16 30.75
CA ALA A 217 -19.14 14.12 31.18
C ALA A 217 -18.57 12.69 31.15
N ILE A 218 -19.37 11.67 31.48
CA ILE A 218 -18.98 10.25 31.38
C ILE A 218 -18.77 9.86 29.91
N ILE A 219 -19.71 10.18 29.02
CA ILE A 219 -19.67 9.80 27.60
C ILE A 219 -18.53 10.49 26.85
N TYR A 220 -18.52 11.82 26.87
CA TYR A 220 -17.67 12.62 25.98
C TYR A 220 -16.29 12.90 26.59
N HIS A 221 -16.16 12.86 27.92
CA HIS A 221 -14.93 13.23 28.62
C HIS A 221 -14.41 12.14 29.58
N ARG A 222 -14.94 10.91 29.47
CA ARG A 222 -14.52 9.74 30.24
C ARG A 222 -14.47 10.00 31.74
N LEU A 223 -15.47 10.69 32.28
CA LEU A 223 -15.62 10.78 33.72
C LEU A 223 -15.80 9.35 34.28
N PHE A 224 -14.96 8.95 35.23
CA PHE A 224 -14.98 7.63 35.89
C PHE A 224 -14.65 6.38 35.02
N ASP A 225 -14.17 6.54 33.78
CA ASP A 225 -13.77 5.44 32.87
C ASP A 225 -14.81 4.30 32.71
N ILE A 226 -16.09 4.66 32.59
CA ILE A 226 -17.20 3.71 32.40
C ILE A 226 -17.39 3.41 30.90
N GLY A 227 -17.60 2.13 30.55
CA GLY A 227 -17.79 1.71 29.15
C GLY A 227 -18.94 2.43 28.42
N THR A 228 -18.69 2.83 27.17
CA THR A 228 -19.54 3.68 26.31
C THR A 228 -20.97 3.16 26.14
N PHE A 229 -21.17 1.85 26.14
CA PHE A 229 -22.50 1.24 26.04
C PHE A 229 -23.44 1.62 27.21
N VAL A 230 -22.92 1.59 28.45
CA VAL A 230 -23.72 1.93 29.64
C VAL A 230 -24.03 3.42 29.64
N ALA A 231 -23.09 4.23 29.19
CA ALA A 231 -23.24 5.67 29.15
C ALA A 231 -24.30 6.11 28.11
N ASN A 232 -24.31 5.50 26.93
CA ASN A 232 -25.35 5.74 25.90
C ASN A 232 -26.75 5.31 26.35
N LEU A 233 -26.86 4.17 27.06
CA LEU A 233 -28.14 3.71 27.60
C LEU A 233 -28.69 4.71 28.64
N VAL A 234 -27.81 5.23 29.50
CA VAL A 234 -28.17 6.24 30.51
C VAL A 234 -28.60 7.55 29.84
N GLU A 235 -27.96 7.98 28.75
CA GLU A 235 -28.33 9.19 28.01
C GLU A 235 -29.76 9.12 27.44
N VAL A 236 -30.10 8.01 26.78
CA VAL A 236 -31.45 7.80 26.21
C VAL A 236 -32.52 7.84 27.31
N ILE A 237 -32.24 7.18 28.43
CA ILE A 237 -33.17 7.16 29.57
C ILE A 237 -33.29 8.54 30.22
N SER A 238 -32.17 9.27 30.38
CA SER A 238 -32.17 10.66 30.88
C SER A 238 -33.07 11.55 30.06
N LEU A 239 -32.99 11.41 28.74
CA LEU A 239 -33.71 12.23 27.78
C LEU A 239 -35.22 11.94 27.82
N ALA A 240 -35.60 10.66 27.85
CA ALA A 240 -36.99 10.26 27.96
C ALA A 240 -37.66 10.83 29.23
N ILE A 241 -36.92 10.89 30.33
CA ILE A 241 -37.42 11.40 31.62
C ILE A 241 -37.48 12.91 31.62
N PHE A 242 -36.50 13.59 31.03
CA PHE A 242 -36.54 15.03 30.87
C PHE A 242 -37.77 15.46 30.06
N TYR A 243 -38.04 14.74 28.96
CA TYR A 243 -39.24 14.96 28.15
C TYR A 243 -40.52 14.76 28.96
N TYR A 244 -40.62 13.63 29.69
CA TYR A 244 -41.78 13.34 30.52
C TYR A 244 -41.96 14.38 31.64
N LEU A 245 -40.86 14.86 32.20
CA LEU A 245 -40.86 15.89 33.23
C LEU A 245 -41.41 17.21 32.72
N VAL A 246 -41.00 17.65 31.53
CA VAL A 246 -41.50 18.89 30.93
C VAL A 246 -43.02 18.83 30.80
N ILE A 247 -43.55 17.72 30.31
CA ILE A 247 -45.01 17.48 30.25
C ILE A 247 -45.62 17.57 31.65
N PHE A 248 -45.01 16.93 32.64
CA PHE A 248 -45.53 16.92 34.01
C PHE A 248 -45.55 18.30 34.68
N VAL A 249 -44.52 19.14 34.47
CA VAL A 249 -44.47 20.52 34.99
C VAL A 249 -45.60 21.35 34.40
N ILE A 250 -45.80 21.25 33.09
CA ILE A 250 -46.83 21.99 32.35
C ILE A 250 -48.22 21.56 32.83
N ARG A 251 -48.45 20.26 32.96
CA ARG A 251 -49.67 19.70 33.53
C ARG A 251 -49.97 20.23 34.94
N THR A 252 -48.95 20.29 35.78
CA THR A 252 -49.11 20.78 37.14
C THR A 252 -49.44 22.27 37.15
N PHE A 253 -48.85 23.06 36.25
CA PHE A 253 -49.17 24.46 36.07
C PHE A 253 -50.62 24.67 35.59
N GLU A 254 -51.06 23.92 34.58
CA GLU A 254 -52.44 23.99 34.07
C GLU A 254 -53.49 23.63 35.13
N ILE A 255 -53.26 22.55 35.86
CA ILE A 255 -54.23 22.07 36.86
C ILE A 255 -54.23 22.97 38.09
N LYS A 256 -53.05 23.31 38.62
CA LYS A 256 -52.94 23.95 39.94
C LYS A 256 -52.86 25.47 39.89
N ILE A 257 -52.44 26.08 38.78
CA ILE A 257 -52.45 27.54 38.61
C ILE A 257 -53.61 28.00 37.75
N LEU A 258 -53.88 27.34 36.62
CA LEU A 258 -54.96 27.76 35.71
C LEU A 258 -56.33 27.13 36.06
N GLY A 259 -56.39 26.18 37.00
CA GLY A 259 -57.64 25.56 37.46
C GLY A 259 -58.31 24.66 36.43
N LEU A 260 -57.56 24.18 35.42
CA LEU A 260 -58.08 23.40 34.31
C LEU A 260 -58.38 21.94 34.74
N SER A 261 -59.54 21.41 34.34
CA SER A 261 -60.01 20.08 34.76
C SER A 261 -59.41 18.93 33.93
N PHE A 262 -59.22 17.77 34.58
CA PHE A 262 -58.51 16.61 34.02
C PHE A 262 -59.21 15.92 32.84
N TYR A 263 -60.53 16.09 32.72
CA TYR A 263 -61.39 15.35 31.78
C TYR A 263 -61.95 16.20 30.65
N ASP A 264 -61.54 17.47 30.57
CA ASP A 264 -61.93 18.29 29.43
C ASP A 264 -61.23 17.78 28.16
N PRO A 265 -61.97 17.33 27.12
CA PRO A 265 -61.39 16.89 25.86
C PRO A 265 -60.49 17.97 25.24
N LEU A 266 -60.78 19.25 25.51
CA LEU A 266 -59.96 20.37 25.06
C LEU A 266 -58.58 20.35 25.72
N ASN A 267 -58.49 20.07 27.01
CA ASN A 267 -57.21 19.96 27.71
C ASN A 267 -56.43 18.75 27.21
N ILE A 268 -57.06 17.58 27.09
CA ILE A 268 -56.40 16.38 26.52
C ILE A 268 -55.82 16.67 25.12
N PHE A 269 -56.56 17.41 24.29
CA PHE A 269 -56.10 17.84 22.97
C PHE A 269 -54.93 18.83 23.05
N ILE A 270 -55.01 19.86 23.89
CA ILE A 270 -53.93 20.84 24.12
C ILE A 270 -52.64 20.11 24.51
N ASP A 271 -52.71 19.14 25.39
CA ASP A 271 -51.55 18.38 25.83
C ASP A 271 -50.99 17.42 24.81
N LEU A 272 -51.85 16.82 23.99
CA LEU A 272 -51.41 15.97 22.90
C LEU A 272 -50.68 16.81 21.85
N VAL A 273 -51.21 17.99 21.52
CA VAL A 273 -50.59 18.98 20.63
C VAL A 273 -49.28 19.48 21.22
N PHE A 274 -49.24 19.82 22.51
CA PHE A 274 -48.04 20.32 23.16
C PHE A 274 -46.95 19.24 23.29
N SER A 275 -47.32 18.04 23.72
CA SER A 275 -46.41 16.89 23.78
C SER A 275 -45.87 16.56 22.39
N PHE A 276 -46.73 16.54 21.37
CA PHE A 276 -46.32 16.33 19.98
C PHE A 276 -45.40 17.45 19.48
N ALA A 277 -45.68 18.72 19.81
CA ALA A 277 -44.82 19.84 19.47
C ALA A 277 -43.44 19.74 20.16
N VAL A 278 -43.38 19.38 21.44
CA VAL A 278 -42.11 19.15 22.16
C VAL A 278 -41.40 17.93 21.58
N ALA A 279 -42.09 16.85 21.22
CA ALA A 279 -41.50 15.66 20.62
C ALA A 279 -40.89 15.93 19.24
N LEU A 280 -41.62 16.63 18.36
CA LEU A 280 -41.11 17.07 17.05
C LEU A 280 -39.90 17.99 17.20
N ASN A 281 -39.94 18.86 18.20
CA ASN A 281 -38.87 19.80 18.48
C ASN A 281 -37.83 19.24 19.46
N ILE A 282 -37.88 17.97 19.90
CA ILE A 282 -36.96 17.51 20.94
C ILE A 282 -35.52 17.54 20.43
N LYS A 283 -35.30 17.20 19.15
CA LYS A 283 -33.99 17.34 18.51
C LYS A 283 -33.58 18.81 18.38
N ALA A 284 -34.52 19.71 18.11
CA ALA A 284 -34.25 21.15 18.00
C ALA A 284 -33.98 21.79 19.37
N ILE A 285 -34.71 21.40 20.42
CA ILE A 285 -34.53 21.78 21.82
C ILE A 285 -33.22 21.20 22.34
N LEU A 286 -32.91 19.93 22.06
CA LEU A 286 -31.62 19.36 22.41
C LEU A 286 -30.49 20.02 21.66
N LYS A 287 -30.70 20.39 20.39
CA LYS A 287 -29.73 21.16 19.62
C LYS A 287 -29.62 22.58 20.17
N ALA A 288 -30.69 23.22 20.60
CA ALA A 288 -30.70 24.57 21.19
C ALA A 288 -30.06 24.56 22.58
N VAL A 289 -30.37 23.56 23.41
CA VAL A 289 -29.69 23.28 24.67
C VAL A 289 -28.23 22.97 24.38
N ALA A 290 -27.89 22.12 23.40
CA ALA A 290 -26.50 21.84 23.03
C ALA A 290 -25.77 23.06 22.44
N VAL A 291 -26.48 23.97 21.78
CA VAL A 291 -25.96 25.23 21.23
C VAL A 291 -25.82 26.29 22.32
N PHE A 292 -26.72 26.35 23.30
CA PHE A 292 -26.62 27.21 24.48
C PHE A 292 -25.54 26.70 25.44
N VAL A 293 -25.56 25.39 25.67
CA VAL A 293 -24.51 24.64 26.35
C VAL A 293 -23.22 24.81 25.60
N GLY A 294 -23.19 24.82 24.26
CA GLY A 294 -22.01 25.02 23.40
C GLY A 294 -21.56 26.47 23.23
N SER A 295 -22.45 27.45 23.35
CA SER A 295 -22.11 28.88 23.40
C SER A 295 -21.46 29.23 24.73
N ILE A 296 -21.81 28.47 25.78
CA ILE A 296 -21.02 28.38 26.99
C ILE A 296 -19.78 27.52 26.68
N LEU A 297 -19.91 26.23 26.31
CA LEU A 297 -18.90 25.21 26.00
C LEU A 297 -18.25 25.35 24.62
N VAL A 298 -17.32 26.29 24.50
CA VAL A 298 -16.40 26.31 23.35
C VAL A 298 -15.47 25.09 23.41
N SER A 299 -15.70 24.11 22.54
CA SER A 299 -14.65 23.24 22.00
C SER A 299 -14.73 23.29 20.49
N GLU A 300 -13.72 23.88 19.84
CA GLU A 300 -13.56 23.88 18.39
C GLU A 300 -13.73 22.46 17.85
N LYS A 301 -14.74 22.24 17.02
CA LYS A 301 -15.01 20.94 16.40
C LYS A 301 -14.11 20.83 15.16
N ILE A 302 -13.13 19.94 15.20
CA ILE A 302 -12.27 19.65 14.04
C ILE A 302 -13.08 18.82 13.03
N ASP A 303 -13.16 19.29 11.79
CA ASP A 303 -13.82 18.57 10.68
C ASP A 303 -12.79 17.68 9.95
N PHE A 304 -12.80 16.39 10.26
CA PHE A 304 -11.84 15.43 9.71
C PHE A 304 -12.18 14.99 8.28
N GLU A 305 -13.43 15.13 7.82
CA GLU A 305 -13.81 14.83 6.44
C GLU A 305 -13.21 15.85 5.50
N ASP A 306 -13.26 17.14 5.86
CA ASP A 306 -12.66 18.24 5.10
C ASP A 306 -11.13 18.07 4.96
N ILE A 307 -10.45 17.71 6.05
CA ILE A 307 -9.00 17.42 6.04
C ILE A 307 -8.71 16.22 5.13
N SER A 308 -9.50 15.15 5.23
CA SER A 308 -9.33 13.96 4.40
C SER A 308 -9.49 14.25 2.90
N LEU A 309 -10.43 15.13 2.54
CA LEU A 309 -10.71 15.56 1.17
C LEU A 309 -9.54 16.37 0.59
N GLU A 310 -9.00 17.34 1.33
CA GLU A 310 -7.84 18.13 0.88
C GLU A 310 -6.59 17.26 0.70
N LEU A 311 -6.36 16.31 1.60
CA LEU A 311 -5.25 15.36 1.45
C LEU A 311 -5.40 14.47 0.21
N ASP A 312 -6.63 14.09 -0.16
CA ASP A 312 -6.90 13.36 -1.41
C ASP A 312 -6.64 14.21 -2.65
N GLN A 313 -6.98 15.50 -2.61
CA GLN A 313 -6.66 16.44 -3.68
C GLN A 313 -5.15 16.66 -3.82
N LEU A 314 -4.39 16.68 -2.73
CA LEU A 314 -2.93 16.75 -2.79
C LEU A 314 -2.33 15.49 -3.40
N ARG A 315 -2.95 14.32 -3.19
CA ARG A 315 -2.47 13.05 -3.76
C ARG A 315 -2.47 13.07 -5.28
N THR A 316 -3.49 13.66 -5.91
CA THR A 316 -3.64 13.69 -7.38
C THR A 316 -2.75 14.72 -8.07
N LYS A 317 -2.17 15.68 -7.34
CA LYS A 317 -1.24 16.67 -7.89
C LYS A 317 0.14 16.08 -8.16
N ASN A 318 0.72 16.35 -9.32
CA ASN A 318 2.07 15.89 -9.67
C ASN A 318 3.13 16.78 -8.99
N LEU A 319 3.47 16.48 -7.74
CA LEU A 319 4.41 17.25 -6.90
C LEU A 319 5.67 16.42 -6.59
N SER A 320 6.80 17.05 -6.30
CA SER A 320 7.95 16.33 -5.72
C SER A 320 7.62 15.81 -4.32
N LEU A 321 8.37 14.82 -3.80
CA LEU A 321 8.17 14.35 -2.43
C LEU A 321 8.31 15.49 -1.41
N ALA A 322 9.27 16.40 -1.61
CA ALA A 322 9.48 17.56 -0.74
C ALA A 322 8.27 18.53 -0.76
N ASP A 323 7.77 18.88 -1.95
CA ASP A 323 6.61 19.78 -2.09
C ASP A 323 5.32 19.13 -1.56
N TYR A 324 5.16 17.83 -1.77
CA TYR A 324 4.03 17.07 -1.23
C TYR A 324 4.05 17.07 0.31
N LEU A 325 5.22 16.83 0.91
CA LEU A 325 5.40 16.86 2.36
C LEU A 325 5.16 18.26 2.95
N GLN A 326 5.52 19.32 2.23
CA GLN A 326 5.28 20.70 2.67
C GLN A 326 3.78 21.06 2.60
N GLN A 327 3.08 20.66 1.54
CA GLN A 327 1.63 20.91 1.40
C GLN A 327 0.82 20.08 2.38
N VAL A 328 1.10 18.78 2.46
CA VAL A 328 1.28 18.01 3.70
C VAL A 328 1.01 18.73 5.03
N ALA A 329 2.13 19.19 5.58
CA ALA A 329 2.20 19.91 6.83
C ALA A 329 1.35 21.19 6.83
N THR A 330 1.25 21.89 5.70
CA THR A 330 0.48 23.14 5.59
C THR A 330 -1.01 22.90 5.81
N VAL A 331 -1.60 21.89 5.18
CA VAL A 331 -3.02 21.52 5.37
C VAL A 331 -3.29 21.16 6.83
N LEU A 332 -2.44 20.31 7.43
CA LEU A 332 -2.58 19.90 8.82
C LEU A 332 -2.45 21.09 9.79
N ASN A 333 -1.47 21.97 9.58
CA ASN A 333 -1.26 23.17 10.41
C ASN A 333 -2.38 24.20 10.29
N THR A 334 -3.02 24.29 9.11
CA THR A 334 -4.09 25.28 8.85
C THR A 334 -5.42 24.79 9.41
N LYS A 335 -5.76 23.52 9.18
CA LYS A 335 -7.07 22.95 9.53
C LYS A 335 -7.13 22.43 10.96
N ILE A 336 -5.98 22.17 11.59
CA ILE A 336 -5.91 21.78 12.99
C ILE A 336 -5.13 22.86 13.77
N PRO A 337 -5.78 23.96 14.19
CA PRO A 337 -5.10 25.14 14.75
C PRO A 337 -4.31 24.86 16.05
N LYS A 338 -4.61 23.73 16.72
CA LYS A 338 -3.92 23.27 17.93
C LYS A 338 -2.67 22.44 17.65
N LEU A 339 -2.53 21.89 16.45
CA LEU A 339 -1.44 20.99 16.08
C LEU A 339 -0.41 21.67 15.19
N ARG A 340 0.86 21.37 15.46
CA ARG A 340 1.96 21.59 14.54
C ARG A 340 2.41 20.24 13.98
N ALA A 341 2.27 20.08 12.67
CA ALA A 341 2.77 18.97 11.88
C ALA A 341 4.15 19.31 11.32
N PHE A 342 5.14 18.49 11.65
CA PHE A 342 6.47 18.52 11.04
C PHE A 342 6.76 17.17 10.38
N LEU A 343 7.27 17.23 9.14
CA LEU A 343 7.73 16.07 8.39
C LEU A 343 9.23 16.20 8.20
N THR A 344 9.99 15.26 8.75
CA THR A 344 11.46 15.28 8.70
C THR A 344 11.99 14.04 8.01
N GLN A 345 13.09 14.22 7.26
CA GLN A 345 13.96 13.13 6.83
C GLN A 345 14.94 12.80 7.97
N ASP A 346 15.13 11.53 8.30
CA ASP A 346 15.78 10.95 9.51
C ASP A 346 16.97 11.74 10.11
N SER A 347 17.83 12.35 9.28
CA SER A 347 19.07 13.00 9.71
C SER A 347 18.91 14.35 10.41
N SER A 348 17.80 15.08 10.22
CA SER A 348 17.54 16.36 10.92
C SER A 348 16.65 16.21 12.15
N MET A 349 16.19 14.99 12.46
CA MET A 349 15.20 14.76 13.50
C MET A 349 15.71 15.16 14.88
N ASN A 350 16.97 14.83 15.21
CA ASN A 350 17.57 15.19 16.51
C ASN A 350 17.83 16.70 16.64
N GLU A 351 18.36 17.37 15.60
CA GLU A 351 18.64 18.83 15.66
C GLU A 351 17.35 19.65 15.75
N GLN A 352 16.31 19.28 15.00
CA GLN A 352 15.01 19.95 15.08
C GLN A 352 14.30 19.68 16.41
N LEU A 353 14.35 18.45 16.94
CA LEU A 353 13.82 18.13 18.27
C LEU A 353 14.55 18.88 19.40
N HIS A 354 15.88 19.07 19.28
CA HIS A 354 16.66 19.86 20.23
C HIS A 354 16.32 21.37 20.17
N SER A 355 16.10 21.91 18.97
CA SER A 355 15.67 23.32 18.80
C SER A 355 14.29 23.61 19.41
N LEU A 356 13.47 22.58 19.62
CA LEU A 356 12.14 22.64 20.23
C LEU A 356 12.15 22.42 21.77
N HIS A 357 13.34 22.41 22.41
CA HIS A 357 13.53 22.19 23.85
C HIS A 357 12.98 20.86 24.39
N PHE A 358 13.03 19.78 23.58
CA PHE A 358 12.65 18.44 24.05
C PHE A 358 13.81 17.67 24.68
N SER A 359 13.54 16.98 25.78
CA SER A 359 14.35 15.85 26.25
C SER A 359 13.88 14.58 25.54
N VAL A 360 14.77 13.95 24.75
CA VAL A 360 14.55 12.79 23.85
C VAL A 360 13.83 11.58 24.50
N GLY A 361 13.72 11.51 25.82
CA GLY A 361 13.19 10.36 26.55
C GLY A 361 11.67 10.11 26.53
N LEU A 362 10.85 10.87 25.78
CA LEU A 362 9.39 10.76 25.87
C LEU A 362 8.64 10.95 24.54
N LEU A 363 9.17 10.35 23.47
CA LEU A 363 8.47 10.20 22.20
C LEU A 363 7.83 8.80 22.12
N TYR A 364 6.50 8.73 22.15
CA TYR A 364 5.79 7.46 21.97
C TYR A 364 5.57 7.16 20.49
N LEU A 365 6.09 6.02 20.03
CA LEU A 365 5.85 5.48 18.70
C LEU A 365 4.49 4.76 18.70
N LEU A 366 3.55 5.24 17.90
CA LEU A 366 2.18 4.68 17.81
C LEU A 366 2.12 3.18 17.43
N GLN A 367 3.22 2.61 16.92
CA GLN A 367 3.30 1.18 16.56
C GLN A 367 3.45 0.23 17.77
N GLU A 368 3.71 0.74 18.98
CA GLU A 368 3.87 -0.07 20.19
C GLU A 368 2.73 0.06 21.20
N ILE A 369 1.60 0.69 20.82
CA ILE A 369 0.45 0.85 21.73
C ILE A 369 -0.32 -0.46 21.81
N ASN A 370 0.11 -1.33 22.72
CA ASN A 370 -0.59 -2.55 23.09
C ASN A 370 -1.81 -2.19 23.95
N PRO A 371 -3.06 -2.45 23.51
CA PRO A 371 -4.28 -1.89 24.14
C PRO A 371 -4.57 -2.38 25.57
N GLY A 372 -3.72 -3.25 26.15
CA GLY A 372 -4.04 -4.04 27.34
C GLY A 372 -3.29 -3.72 28.65
N LYS A 373 -2.23 -2.89 28.70
CA LYS A 373 -1.47 -2.72 29.96
C LYS A 373 -1.02 -1.28 30.23
N LYS A 374 -1.54 -0.71 31.34
CA LYS A 374 -0.94 0.32 32.22
C LYS A 374 -0.04 1.40 31.56
N GLN A 375 -0.45 1.99 30.45
CA GLN A 375 0.21 3.16 29.85
C GLN A 375 -0.59 4.46 30.00
N HIS A 376 -1.81 4.40 30.56
CA HIS A 376 -2.66 5.57 30.83
C HIS A 376 -2.13 6.53 31.92
N ILE A 377 -1.10 6.15 32.67
CA ILE A 377 -0.67 6.90 33.88
C ILE A 377 0.52 7.84 33.60
N PHE A 378 1.21 7.74 32.46
CA PHE A 378 2.46 8.48 32.22
C PHE A 378 2.37 9.60 31.17
N LEU A 379 1.16 10.02 30.80
CA LEU A 379 0.86 11.10 29.84
C LEU A 379 0.58 12.45 30.52
N LYS A 380 1.01 12.65 31.77
CA LYS A 380 0.47 13.70 32.65
C LYS A 380 1.41 14.87 33.02
N SER A 381 2.63 15.00 32.49
CA SER A 381 3.54 16.03 33.05
C SER A 381 4.50 16.82 32.14
N LYS A 382 4.68 16.53 30.85
CA LYS A 382 5.50 17.38 29.95
C LYS A 382 4.97 17.33 28.52
N GLY A 383 4.65 18.48 27.92
CA GLY A 383 3.98 18.62 26.61
C GLY A 383 4.35 17.53 25.59
N TYR A 384 3.35 16.77 25.14
CA TYR A 384 3.57 15.56 24.35
C TYR A 384 3.37 15.84 22.86
N GLY A 385 4.33 15.37 22.05
CA GLY A 385 4.19 15.22 20.60
C GLY A 385 3.89 13.77 20.25
N LEU A 386 2.93 13.55 19.36
CA LEU A 386 2.65 12.27 18.73
C LEU A 386 3.58 12.10 17.53
N LEU A 387 4.46 11.10 17.58
CA LEU A 387 5.32 10.75 16.45
C LEU A 387 4.77 9.54 15.72
N ILE A 388 4.52 9.78 14.44
CA ILE A 388 3.99 8.81 13.51
C ILE A 388 5.10 8.49 12.53
N ARG A 389 5.72 7.33 12.71
CA ARG A 389 6.74 6.84 11.79
C ARG A 389 6.07 6.31 10.53
N ILE A 390 6.27 7.03 9.43
CA ILE A 390 5.62 6.75 8.14
C ILE A 390 6.53 5.82 7.32
N SER A 391 7.83 6.11 7.27
CA SER A 391 8.86 5.25 6.64
C SER A 391 10.12 5.20 7.52
N PRO A 392 11.15 4.39 7.17
CA PRO A 392 12.42 4.42 7.89
C PRO A 392 12.98 5.84 8.00
N GLN A 393 12.84 6.63 6.93
CA GLN A 393 13.42 7.95 6.79
C GLN A 393 12.43 9.09 7.06
N ILE A 394 11.10 8.87 7.14
CA ILE A 394 10.11 9.94 7.25
C ILE A 394 9.25 9.74 8.50
N ALA A 395 9.22 10.75 9.36
CA ALA A 395 8.35 10.82 10.52
C ALA A 395 7.48 12.08 10.49
N LEU A 396 6.19 11.91 10.81
CA LEU A 396 5.27 13.00 11.07
C LEU A 396 5.22 13.23 12.58
N ILE A 397 5.55 14.43 13.02
CA ILE A 397 5.48 14.86 14.41
C ILE A 397 4.28 15.79 14.53
N LEU A 398 3.29 15.39 15.31
CA LEU A 398 2.14 16.19 15.65
C LEU A 398 2.30 16.64 17.11
N TYR A 399 2.50 17.92 17.35
CA TYR A 399 2.58 18.43 18.72
C TYR A 399 1.63 19.59 18.97
N GLU A 400 1.18 19.70 20.22
CA GLU A 400 0.23 20.74 20.61
C GLU A 400 0.93 22.07 20.90
N LYS A 401 0.38 23.17 20.36
CA LYS A 401 0.97 24.51 20.42
C LYS A 401 1.17 25.05 21.84
N ASN A 402 0.38 24.62 22.83
CA ASN A 402 0.34 25.23 24.18
C ASN A 402 0.34 24.24 25.36
N GLY A 403 0.55 22.93 25.13
CA GLY A 403 0.61 21.93 26.21
C GLY A 403 -0.67 21.76 27.05
N GLN A 404 -1.79 22.27 26.55
CA GLN A 404 -3.08 22.32 27.24
C GLN A 404 -4.14 21.59 26.42
N PHE A 405 -4.15 20.26 26.28
CA PHE A 405 -5.32 19.37 26.16
C PHE A 405 -4.82 17.93 26.00
N ALA A 406 -5.56 16.95 26.55
CA ALA A 406 -5.34 15.54 26.21
C ALA A 406 -6.27 15.18 25.04
N TYR A 407 -5.72 14.60 23.97
CA TYR A 407 -6.48 14.21 22.78
C TYR A 407 -7.67 13.30 23.16
N THR A 408 -8.85 13.61 22.62
CA THR A 408 -10.04 12.77 22.75
C THR A 408 -9.87 11.47 21.95
N ARG A 409 -10.68 10.43 22.24
CA ARG A 409 -10.61 9.16 21.48
C ARG A 409 -10.89 9.38 19.99
N GLN A 410 -11.87 10.24 19.69
CA GLN A 410 -12.24 10.57 18.32
C GLN A 410 -11.09 11.27 17.59
N GLU A 411 -10.38 12.19 18.25
CA GLU A 411 -9.19 12.83 17.68
C GLU A 411 -8.04 11.83 17.50
N ILE A 412 -7.79 10.93 18.45
CA ILE A 412 -6.76 9.89 18.32
C ILE A 412 -7.09 8.92 17.18
N ASP A 413 -8.33 8.45 17.10
CA ASP A 413 -8.78 7.51 16.07
C ASP A 413 -8.71 8.18 14.68
N ALA A 414 -9.11 9.46 14.58
CA ALA A 414 -9.01 10.24 13.35
C ALA A 414 -7.57 10.53 12.93
N ILE A 415 -6.70 10.94 13.88
CA ILE A 415 -5.27 11.13 13.63
C ILE A 415 -4.62 9.81 13.20
N SER A 416 -5.00 8.69 13.81
CA SER A 416 -4.51 7.35 13.45
C SER A 416 -4.94 6.97 12.03
N TYR A 417 -6.20 7.26 11.65
CA TYR A 417 -6.71 7.06 10.31
C TYR A 417 -5.97 7.92 9.27
N LEU A 418 -5.82 9.22 9.53
CA LEU A 418 -5.08 10.14 8.65
C LEU A 418 -3.62 9.70 8.51
N SER A 419 -3.00 9.27 9.59
CA SER A 419 -1.66 8.69 9.61
C SER A 419 -1.52 7.49 8.69
N GLN A 420 -2.47 6.55 8.76
CA GLN A 420 -2.45 5.37 7.90
C GLN A 420 -2.60 5.75 6.42
N LYS A 421 -3.47 6.71 6.12
CA LYS A 421 -3.68 7.22 4.77
C LYS A 421 -2.43 7.92 4.21
N LEU A 422 -1.78 8.76 5.03
CA LEU A 422 -0.52 9.41 4.70
C LEU A 422 0.62 8.42 4.50
N LYS A 423 0.65 7.34 5.30
CA LYS A 423 1.65 6.27 5.16
C LYS A 423 1.59 5.60 3.80
N ILE A 424 0.38 5.29 3.32
CA ILE A 424 0.17 4.71 1.99
C ILE A 424 0.60 5.70 0.91
N SER A 425 0.12 6.94 0.97
CA SER A 425 0.40 7.93 -0.08
C SER A 425 1.89 8.28 -0.18
N LEU A 426 2.62 8.30 0.95
CA LEU A 426 4.06 8.56 0.95
C LEU A 426 4.89 7.36 0.47
N ALA A 427 4.45 6.14 0.76
CA ALA A 427 5.07 4.94 0.20
C ALA A 427 4.94 4.91 -1.33
N GLU A 428 3.76 5.25 -1.87
CA GLU A 428 3.52 5.38 -3.31
C GLU A 428 4.44 6.43 -3.96
N ARG A 429 4.55 7.63 -3.35
CA ARG A 429 5.43 8.70 -3.82
C ARG A 429 6.90 8.30 -3.84
N THR A 430 7.36 7.68 -2.76
CA THR A 430 8.76 7.23 -2.64
C THR A 430 9.08 6.17 -3.71
N LEU A 431 8.17 5.23 -3.93
CA LEU A 431 8.31 4.20 -4.96
C LEU A 431 8.34 4.81 -6.37
N LEU A 432 7.52 5.84 -6.64
CA LEU A 432 7.52 6.56 -7.92
C LEU A 432 8.85 7.27 -8.17
N GLU A 433 9.41 7.97 -7.18
CA GLU A 433 10.73 8.62 -7.32
C GLU A 433 11.86 7.60 -7.52
N GLN A 434 11.84 6.49 -6.79
CA GLN A 434 12.78 5.38 -6.99
C GLN A 434 12.66 4.79 -8.40
N THR A 435 11.44 4.58 -8.90
CA THR A 435 11.20 4.07 -10.25
C THR A 435 11.71 5.05 -11.30
N ASN A 436 11.46 6.34 -11.15
CA ASN A 436 11.89 7.38 -12.08
C ASN A 436 13.42 7.52 -12.10
N SER A 437 14.06 7.56 -10.93
CA SER A 437 15.53 7.58 -10.82
C SER A 437 16.15 6.32 -11.43
N PHE A 438 15.61 5.13 -11.13
CA PHE A 438 16.06 3.88 -11.71
C PHE A 438 15.91 3.86 -13.25
N ASN A 439 14.78 4.30 -13.78
CA ASN A 439 14.55 4.42 -15.21
C ASN A 439 15.56 5.35 -15.88
N SER A 440 15.88 6.49 -15.26
CA SER A 440 16.89 7.42 -15.79
C SER A 440 18.30 6.81 -15.84
N ILE A 441 18.68 6.04 -14.80
CA ILE A 441 19.96 5.32 -14.75
C ILE A 441 19.99 4.23 -15.81
N LEU A 442 18.90 3.47 -15.94
CA LEU A 442 18.77 2.40 -16.92
C LEU A 442 18.86 2.96 -18.34
N GLN A 443 18.16 4.05 -18.65
CA GLN A 443 18.24 4.73 -19.95
C GLN A 443 19.67 5.17 -20.29
N ARG A 444 20.40 5.76 -19.33
CA ARG A 444 21.81 6.12 -19.52
C ARG A 444 22.69 4.89 -19.78
N LYS A 445 22.47 3.80 -19.04
CA LYS A 445 23.23 2.55 -19.19
C LYS A 445 22.96 1.88 -20.54
N VAL A 446 21.70 1.85 -20.97
CA VAL A 446 21.28 1.34 -22.28
C VAL A 446 21.92 2.20 -23.39
N ALA A 447 21.82 3.53 -23.32
CA ALA A 447 22.44 4.42 -24.31
C ALA A 447 23.96 4.19 -24.41
N HIS A 448 24.65 4.06 -23.26
CA HIS A 448 26.08 3.79 -23.24
C HIS A 448 26.44 2.42 -23.86
N GLN A 449 25.67 1.38 -23.56
CA GLN A 449 25.87 0.05 -24.15
C GLN A 449 25.59 0.05 -25.65
N THR A 450 24.55 0.75 -26.11
CA THR A 450 24.25 0.90 -27.53
C THR A 450 25.40 1.57 -28.27
N ILE A 451 26.00 2.63 -27.72
CA ILE A 451 27.18 3.29 -28.33
C ILE A 451 28.36 2.32 -28.42
N LYS A 452 28.67 1.58 -27.34
CA LYS A 452 29.74 0.57 -27.33
C LYS A 452 29.52 -0.52 -28.37
N LEU A 453 28.30 -1.06 -28.45
CA LEU A 453 27.93 -2.10 -29.40
C LEU A 453 28.04 -1.60 -30.84
N THR A 454 27.53 -0.40 -31.13
CA THR A 454 27.61 0.20 -32.47
C THR A 454 29.07 0.42 -32.89
N ARG A 455 29.93 0.88 -31.98
CA ARG A 455 31.37 1.06 -32.25
C ARG A 455 32.07 -0.29 -32.50
N ALA A 456 31.78 -1.30 -31.69
CA ALA A 456 32.33 -2.64 -31.88
C ALA A 456 31.88 -3.25 -33.22
N ASN A 457 30.59 -3.13 -33.56
CA ASN A 457 30.04 -3.63 -34.82
C ASN A 457 30.65 -2.90 -36.04
N ARG A 458 30.80 -1.58 -35.96
CA ARG A 458 31.51 -0.81 -37.00
C ARG A 458 32.95 -1.30 -37.17
N LYS A 459 33.68 -1.50 -36.08
CA LYS A 459 35.07 -1.97 -36.14
C LYS A 459 35.17 -3.39 -36.72
N LEU A 460 34.23 -4.26 -36.36
CA LEU A 460 34.13 -5.61 -36.93
C LEU A 460 33.91 -5.55 -38.44
N LYS A 461 32.97 -4.74 -38.93
CA LYS A 461 32.73 -4.54 -40.37
C LYS A 461 33.96 -3.98 -41.11
N GLU A 462 34.67 -3.04 -40.51
CA GLU A 462 35.92 -2.50 -41.05
C GLU A 462 37.00 -3.59 -41.16
N LEU A 463 37.15 -4.43 -40.13
CA LEU A 463 38.09 -5.55 -40.12
C LEU A 463 37.73 -6.62 -41.17
N ASP A 464 36.46 -6.98 -41.29
CA ASP A 464 35.99 -7.94 -42.29
C ASP A 464 36.25 -7.44 -43.72
N LYS A 465 36.03 -6.14 -43.97
CA LYS A 465 36.36 -5.52 -45.25
C LYS A 465 37.87 -5.53 -45.50
N ALA A 466 38.68 -5.12 -44.52
CA ALA A 466 40.13 -5.11 -44.66
C ALA A 466 40.71 -6.51 -44.92
N LYS A 467 40.21 -7.54 -44.22
CA LYS A 467 40.57 -8.94 -44.46
C LYS A 467 40.25 -9.36 -45.90
N SER A 468 39.09 -8.95 -46.39
CA SER A 468 38.62 -9.27 -47.74
C SER A 468 39.48 -8.62 -48.83
N ASP A 469 39.76 -7.33 -48.67
CA ASP A 469 40.57 -6.55 -49.60
C ASP A 469 42.01 -7.10 -49.64
N PHE A 470 42.55 -7.48 -48.48
CA PHE A 470 43.87 -8.11 -48.36
C PHE A 470 43.94 -9.44 -49.12
N ILE A 471 42.97 -10.35 -48.93
CA ILE A 471 42.96 -11.65 -49.64
C ILE A 471 42.87 -11.43 -51.16
N SER A 472 42.01 -10.53 -51.61
CA SER A 472 41.86 -10.24 -53.04
C SER A 472 43.15 -9.69 -53.65
N MET A 473 43.80 -8.73 -52.97
CA MET A 473 45.06 -8.16 -53.40
C MET A 473 46.18 -9.21 -53.44
N ALA A 474 46.37 -9.95 -52.34
CA ALA A 474 47.42 -10.95 -52.22
C ALA A 474 47.33 -12.01 -53.34
N SER A 475 46.13 -12.50 -53.63
CA SER A 475 45.96 -13.49 -54.70
C SER A 475 46.24 -12.94 -56.10
N HIS A 476 45.90 -11.68 -56.39
CA HIS A 476 46.26 -11.07 -57.68
C HIS A 476 47.78 -10.95 -57.81
N GLN A 477 48.45 -10.50 -56.75
CA GLN A 477 49.90 -10.36 -56.71
C GLN A 477 50.63 -11.71 -56.81
N LEU A 478 50.00 -12.81 -56.37
CA LEU A 478 50.55 -14.16 -56.55
C LEU A 478 50.27 -14.74 -57.94
N ARG A 479 49.12 -14.48 -58.54
CA ARG A 479 48.75 -15.02 -59.87
C ARG A 479 49.69 -14.56 -60.98
N THR A 480 50.07 -13.28 -60.98
CA THR A 480 50.93 -12.69 -62.00
C THR A 480 52.29 -13.39 -62.12
N PRO A 481 53.12 -13.51 -61.05
CA PRO A 481 54.40 -14.18 -61.15
C PRO A 481 54.26 -15.68 -61.47
N ILE A 482 53.23 -16.36 -60.96
CA ILE A 482 52.96 -17.77 -61.28
C ILE A 482 52.67 -17.94 -62.78
N SER A 483 51.87 -17.06 -63.37
CA SER A 483 51.53 -17.09 -64.79
C SER A 483 52.75 -16.83 -65.68
N VAL A 484 53.65 -15.92 -65.24
CA VAL A 484 54.93 -15.67 -65.91
C VAL A 484 55.84 -16.90 -65.86
N ILE A 485 55.99 -17.52 -64.67
CA ILE A 485 56.77 -18.76 -64.51
C ILE A 485 56.22 -19.86 -65.42
N LYS A 486 54.89 -20.05 -65.43
CA LYS A 486 54.22 -21.01 -66.29
C LYS A 486 54.51 -20.74 -67.77
N GLY A 487 54.37 -19.50 -68.21
CA GLY A 487 54.64 -19.10 -69.60
C GLY A 487 56.06 -19.44 -70.04
N TYR A 488 57.07 -19.08 -69.24
CA TYR A 488 58.46 -19.42 -69.55
C TYR A 488 58.71 -20.93 -69.56
N LEU A 489 58.17 -21.68 -68.60
CA LEU A 489 58.30 -23.14 -68.57
C LEU A 489 57.67 -23.80 -69.81
N SER A 490 56.49 -23.33 -70.24
CA SER A 490 55.85 -23.79 -71.47
C SER A 490 56.68 -23.47 -72.71
N MET A 491 57.23 -22.25 -72.83
CA MET A 491 58.10 -21.89 -73.95
C MET A 491 59.39 -22.72 -73.99
N ILE A 492 59.98 -23.05 -72.84
CA ILE A 492 61.16 -23.94 -72.76
C ILE A 492 60.80 -25.36 -73.22
N LEU A 493 59.66 -25.90 -72.75
CA LEU A 493 59.22 -27.26 -73.08
C LEU A 493 58.80 -27.40 -74.56
N ASN A 494 58.22 -26.34 -75.15
CA ASN A 494 57.86 -26.29 -76.57
C ASN A 494 59.06 -26.08 -77.49
N GLY A 495 60.22 -25.70 -76.95
CA GLY A 495 61.44 -25.42 -77.70
C GLY A 495 61.53 -24.00 -78.28
N ASP A 496 60.58 -23.11 -77.94
CA ASP A 496 60.54 -21.71 -78.40
C ASP A 496 61.75 -20.89 -77.92
N LEU A 497 62.39 -21.32 -76.81
CA LEU A 497 63.58 -20.71 -76.22
C LEU A 497 64.86 -21.54 -76.47
N GLY A 498 64.81 -22.48 -77.42
CA GLY A 498 65.90 -23.41 -77.74
C GLY A 498 65.68 -24.82 -77.18
N LYS A 499 66.30 -25.82 -77.82
CA LYS A 499 66.17 -27.23 -77.42
C LYS A 499 66.95 -27.51 -76.14
N VAL A 500 66.26 -27.96 -75.10
CA VAL A 500 66.84 -28.45 -73.84
C VAL A 500 67.18 -29.95 -73.90
N SER A 501 68.16 -30.38 -73.10
CA SER A 501 68.54 -31.79 -73.01
C SER A 501 67.36 -32.67 -72.61
N SER A 502 67.18 -33.80 -73.28
CA SER A 502 66.12 -34.78 -73.00
C SER A 502 66.14 -35.29 -71.56
N SER A 503 67.28 -35.23 -70.88
CA SER A 503 67.42 -35.60 -69.47
C SER A 503 66.73 -34.63 -68.49
N ILE A 504 66.52 -33.36 -68.87
CA ILE A 504 65.98 -32.30 -68.00
C ILE A 504 64.47 -32.10 -68.20
N ILE A 505 63.93 -32.51 -69.36
CA ILE A 505 62.50 -32.39 -69.71
C ILE A 505 61.57 -32.92 -68.60
N PRO A 506 61.78 -34.12 -68.01
CA PRO A 506 60.91 -34.62 -66.94
C PRO A 506 60.92 -33.74 -65.68
N SER A 507 62.04 -33.07 -65.41
CA SER A 507 62.15 -32.14 -64.26
C SER A 507 61.37 -30.85 -64.54
N LEU A 508 61.45 -30.30 -65.76
CA LEU A 508 60.72 -29.11 -66.16
C LEU A 508 59.20 -29.36 -66.21
N GLU A 509 58.76 -30.51 -66.71
CA GLU A 509 57.35 -30.93 -66.67
C GLU A 509 56.84 -31.01 -65.22
N ARG A 510 57.67 -31.50 -64.29
CA ARG A 510 57.33 -31.55 -62.86
C ARG A 510 57.22 -30.16 -62.25
N VAL A 511 58.10 -29.22 -62.61
CA VAL A 511 58.03 -27.82 -62.15
C VAL A 511 56.81 -27.11 -62.73
N LEU A 512 56.49 -27.33 -64.01
CA LEU A 512 55.28 -26.80 -64.65
C LEU A 512 54.03 -27.31 -63.93
N LYS A 513 53.96 -28.61 -63.66
CA LYS A 513 52.87 -29.22 -62.90
C LYS A 513 52.71 -28.62 -61.50
N ASN A 514 53.80 -28.39 -60.76
CA ASN A 514 53.74 -27.73 -59.45
C ASN A 514 53.30 -26.25 -59.55
N THR A 515 53.68 -25.57 -60.64
CA THR A 515 53.25 -24.19 -60.91
C THR A 515 51.74 -24.11 -61.16
N ASP A 516 51.20 -25.06 -61.93
CA ASP A 516 49.76 -25.21 -62.13
C ASP A 516 49.01 -25.52 -60.83
N GLN A 517 49.57 -26.40 -59.99
CA GLN A 517 49.02 -26.67 -58.67
C GLN A 517 48.97 -25.40 -57.82
N LEU A 518 50.04 -24.60 -57.79
CA LEU A 518 50.08 -23.35 -57.04
C LEU A 518 49.04 -22.34 -57.55
N ASN A 519 48.86 -22.23 -58.87
CA ASN A 519 47.83 -21.36 -59.45
C ASN A 519 46.42 -21.78 -58.98
N ASN A 520 46.14 -23.08 -59.01
CA ASN A 520 44.85 -23.63 -58.57
C ASN A 520 44.61 -23.40 -57.07
N ILE A 521 45.65 -23.50 -56.22
CA ILE A 521 45.55 -23.20 -54.79
C ILE A 521 45.16 -21.73 -54.57
N VAL A 522 45.80 -20.81 -55.30
CA VAL A 522 45.50 -19.37 -55.20
C VAL A 522 44.06 -19.08 -55.65
N GLU A 523 43.61 -19.74 -56.71
CA GLU A 523 42.24 -19.63 -57.21
C GLU A 523 41.19 -20.20 -56.25
N ASP A 524 41.46 -21.36 -55.66
CA ASP A 524 40.61 -21.97 -54.63
C ASP A 524 40.45 -21.05 -53.41
N ILE A 525 41.53 -20.41 -52.95
CA ILE A 525 41.50 -19.46 -51.82
C ILE A 525 40.64 -18.24 -52.16
N LEU A 526 40.75 -17.71 -53.37
CA LEU A 526 39.92 -16.61 -53.87
C LEU A 526 38.45 -17.00 -53.95
N ASN A 527 38.15 -18.16 -54.54
CA ASN A 527 36.79 -18.66 -54.70
C ASN A 527 36.14 -18.89 -53.33
N ALA A 528 36.86 -19.50 -52.38
CA ALA A 528 36.40 -19.65 -51.02
C ALA A 528 36.12 -18.31 -50.33
N SER A 529 36.98 -17.29 -50.53
CA SER A 529 36.78 -15.94 -50.00
C SER A 529 35.56 -15.23 -50.60
N ARG A 530 35.31 -15.38 -51.91
CA ARG A 530 34.14 -14.79 -52.59
C ARG A 530 32.83 -15.44 -52.11
N ILE A 531 32.86 -16.76 -51.91
CA ILE A 531 31.71 -17.54 -51.43
C ILE A 531 31.35 -17.18 -49.98
N GLU A 532 32.33 -16.94 -49.10
CA GLU A 532 32.09 -16.53 -47.70
C GLU A 532 31.38 -15.18 -47.57
N GLN A 533 31.56 -14.27 -48.53
CA GLN A 533 30.92 -12.96 -48.54
C GLN A 533 29.49 -12.98 -49.11
N SER A 534 28.92 -14.18 -49.34
CA SER A 534 27.63 -14.35 -50.04
C SER A 534 27.58 -13.69 -51.43
N ARG A 535 28.74 -13.55 -52.08
CA ARG A 535 28.88 -12.96 -53.42
C ARG A 535 28.93 -14.02 -54.53
N LEU A 536 28.52 -15.27 -54.24
CA LEU A 536 28.37 -16.30 -55.27
C LEU A 536 27.11 -15.99 -56.07
N ILE A 537 27.28 -15.27 -57.18
CA ILE A 537 26.22 -15.02 -58.16
C ILE A 537 26.13 -16.25 -59.05
N ILE A 538 24.94 -16.85 -59.14
CA ILE A 538 24.65 -17.97 -60.04
C ILE A 538 23.74 -17.48 -61.17
N ASN A 539 24.07 -17.85 -62.40
CA ASN A 539 23.31 -17.47 -63.57
C ASN A 539 22.66 -18.72 -64.18
N CYS A 540 21.48 -19.07 -63.65
CA CYS A 540 20.77 -20.27 -64.07
C CYS A 540 20.18 -20.12 -65.48
N THR A 541 20.55 -21.02 -66.38
CA THR A 541 19.95 -21.15 -67.72
C THR A 541 19.45 -22.58 -67.92
N VAL A 542 18.52 -22.78 -68.84
CA VAL A 542 18.02 -24.13 -69.16
C VAL A 542 19.10 -24.87 -69.94
N GLY A 543 19.66 -25.94 -69.35
CA GLY A 543 20.71 -26.77 -69.93
C GLY A 543 20.39 -28.26 -69.87
N ASP A 544 21.12 -29.07 -70.63
CA ASP A 544 21.06 -30.54 -70.53
C ASP A 544 22.09 -31.03 -69.50
N LEU A 545 21.62 -31.46 -68.34
CA LEU A 545 22.47 -31.95 -67.27
C LEU A 545 23.12 -33.30 -67.62
N ALA A 546 22.47 -34.12 -68.44
CA ALA A 546 23.04 -35.39 -68.90
C ALA A 546 24.24 -35.15 -69.81
N GLU A 547 24.15 -34.15 -70.70
CA GLU A 547 25.27 -33.75 -71.54
C GLU A 547 26.42 -33.14 -70.73
N LEU A 548 26.11 -32.22 -69.80
CA LEU A 548 27.14 -31.64 -68.94
C LEU A 548 27.89 -32.71 -68.14
N THR A 549 27.17 -33.71 -67.61
CA THR A 549 27.78 -34.81 -66.85
C THR A 549 28.67 -35.67 -67.76
N ARG A 550 28.27 -35.93 -69.02
CA ARG A 550 29.11 -36.64 -69.99
C ARG A 550 30.40 -35.87 -70.29
N VAL A 551 30.32 -34.56 -70.49
CA VAL A 551 31.49 -33.70 -70.73
C VAL A 551 32.46 -33.77 -69.54
N ALA A 552 31.95 -33.68 -68.31
CA ALA A 552 32.77 -33.74 -67.10
C ALA A 552 33.48 -35.11 -66.93
N VAL A 553 32.78 -36.20 -67.27
CA VAL A 553 33.38 -37.54 -67.29
C VAL A 553 34.45 -37.66 -68.37
N ALA A 554 34.17 -37.15 -69.58
CA ALA A 554 35.10 -37.21 -70.70
C ALA A 554 36.43 -36.53 -70.36
N GLU A 555 36.39 -35.35 -69.71
CA GLU A 555 37.60 -34.64 -69.27
C GLU A 555 38.48 -35.48 -68.35
N LEU A 556 37.87 -36.25 -67.43
CA LEU A 556 38.60 -37.01 -66.41
C LEU A 556 38.88 -38.46 -66.80
N THR A 557 38.43 -38.91 -67.98
CA THR A 557 38.64 -40.27 -68.49
C THR A 557 40.12 -40.59 -68.57
N GLN A 558 40.91 -39.74 -69.22
CA GLN A 558 42.36 -39.96 -69.39
C GLN A 558 43.05 -40.11 -68.03
N LYS A 559 42.70 -39.26 -67.06
CA LYS A 559 43.25 -39.30 -65.71
C LYS A 559 42.93 -40.60 -64.96
N ALA A 560 41.72 -41.14 -65.16
CA ALA A 560 41.33 -42.44 -64.60
C ALA A 560 42.10 -43.59 -65.28
N THR A 561 42.25 -43.54 -66.61
CA THR A 561 43.01 -44.53 -67.40
C THR A 561 44.49 -44.55 -67.02
N ASP A 562 45.12 -43.38 -66.86
CA ASP A 562 46.52 -43.25 -66.42
C ASP A 562 46.74 -43.90 -65.05
N LYS A 563 45.72 -43.84 -64.18
CA LYS A 563 45.73 -44.47 -62.85
C LYS A 563 45.21 -45.92 -62.85
N LYS A 564 44.90 -46.48 -64.03
CA LYS A 564 44.37 -47.84 -64.23
C LYS A 564 43.08 -48.12 -63.44
N LEU A 565 42.21 -47.12 -63.32
CA LEU A 565 40.90 -47.24 -62.69
C LEU A 565 39.82 -47.52 -63.74
N ASN A 566 38.83 -48.34 -63.41
CA ASN A 566 37.67 -48.58 -64.27
C ASN A 566 36.63 -47.47 -64.04
N LEU A 567 36.44 -46.57 -65.01
CA LEU A 567 35.46 -45.47 -64.95
C LEU A 567 34.21 -45.85 -65.73
N GLU A 568 33.12 -46.13 -65.01
CA GLU A 568 31.84 -46.54 -65.57
C GLU A 568 30.82 -45.41 -65.52
N THR A 569 29.97 -45.31 -66.54
CA THR A 569 28.91 -44.31 -66.60
C THR A 569 27.53 -44.93 -66.72
N SER A 570 26.60 -44.48 -65.90
CA SER A 570 25.16 -44.78 -66.01
C SER A 570 24.39 -43.47 -66.19
N ILE A 571 24.51 -42.88 -67.38
CA ILE A 571 23.90 -41.59 -67.72
C ILE A 571 22.84 -41.82 -68.80
N PRO A 572 21.60 -41.31 -68.63
CA PRO A 572 20.55 -41.45 -69.63
C PRO A 572 20.96 -40.87 -71.00
N LYS A 573 20.63 -41.59 -72.08
CA LYS A 573 20.81 -41.08 -73.45
C LYS A 573 19.84 -39.94 -73.79
N LYS A 574 18.67 -39.91 -73.14
CA LYS A 574 17.69 -38.83 -73.28
C LYS A 574 18.20 -37.53 -72.62
N LYS A 575 17.80 -36.39 -73.19
CA LYS A 575 18.06 -35.05 -72.65
C LYS A 575 17.41 -34.90 -71.27
N VAL A 576 18.16 -34.40 -70.28
CA VAL A 576 17.65 -34.08 -68.93
C VAL A 576 17.72 -32.58 -68.74
N SER A 577 16.64 -31.88 -69.11
CA SER A 577 16.59 -30.41 -69.08
C SER A 577 16.36 -29.89 -67.66
N LEU A 578 17.22 -28.99 -67.19
CA LEU A 578 17.14 -28.37 -65.88
C LEU A 578 17.60 -26.91 -65.95
N SER A 579 17.05 -26.03 -65.10
CA SER A 579 17.58 -24.66 -64.92
C SER A 579 18.70 -24.65 -63.89
N PHE A 580 19.92 -24.37 -64.32
CA PHE A 580 21.12 -24.32 -63.47
C PHE A 580 22.24 -23.51 -64.12
N ASP A 581 23.22 -23.08 -63.33
CA ASP A 581 24.44 -22.45 -63.84
C ASP A 581 25.38 -23.57 -64.34
N GLN A 582 25.54 -23.67 -65.66
CA GLN A 582 26.28 -24.76 -66.29
C GLN A 582 27.74 -24.80 -65.84
N THR A 583 28.40 -23.64 -65.77
CA THR A 583 29.81 -23.54 -65.37
C THR A 583 29.99 -23.95 -63.91
N LYS A 584 29.09 -23.52 -63.01
CA LYS A 584 29.21 -23.85 -61.58
C LYS A 584 28.85 -25.30 -61.29
N ILE A 585 27.78 -25.83 -61.88
CA ILE A 585 27.45 -27.25 -61.70
C ILE A 585 28.53 -28.15 -62.30
N TYR A 586 29.14 -27.75 -63.42
CA TYR A 586 30.31 -28.44 -63.98
C TYR A 586 31.44 -28.54 -62.97
N GLU A 587 31.80 -27.41 -62.35
CA GLU A 587 32.82 -27.31 -61.31
C GLU A 587 32.51 -28.23 -60.11
N ALA A 588 31.24 -28.31 -59.69
CA ALA A 588 30.82 -29.23 -58.63
C ALA A 588 30.97 -30.71 -59.04
N ILE A 589 30.59 -31.08 -60.27
CA ILE A 589 30.71 -32.46 -60.79
C ILE A 589 32.19 -32.87 -60.93
N ILE A 590 33.01 -32.01 -61.55
CA ILE A 590 34.47 -32.23 -61.68
C ILE A 590 35.11 -32.43 -60.31
N ASN A 591 34.75 -31.62 -59.32
CA ASN A 591 35.28 -31.77 -57.95
C ASN A 591 34.94 -33.12 -57.32
N LEU A 592 33.76 -33.70 -57.58
CA LEU A 592 33.39 -35.01 -57.05
C LEU A 592 34.12 -36.14 -57.78
N ILE A 593 34.17 -36.10 -59.11
CA ILE A 593 34.85 -37.13 -59.91
C ILE A 593 36.37 -37.09 -59.66
N ASP A 594 36.97 -35.90 -59.56
CA ASP A 594 38.40 -35.76 -59.25
C ASP A 594 38.73 -36.31 -57.85
N ASN A 595 37.87 -36.09 -56.87
CA ASN A 595 38.03 -36.68 -55.53
C ASN A 595 37.96 -38.21 -55.59
N ALA A 596 36.98 -38.76 -56.31
CA ALA A 596 36.86 -40.21 -56.50
C ALA A 596 38.12 -40.82 -57.15
N ILE A 597 38.64 -40.20 -58.23
CA ILE A 597 39.87 -40.64 -58.91
C ILE A 597 41.09 -40.49 -57.99
N THR A 598 41.16 -39.38 -57.26
CA THR A 598 42.26 -39.09 -56.34
C THR A 598 42.38 -40.16 -55.24
N TYR A 599 41.28 -40.48 -54.57
CA TYR A 599 41.27 -41.30 -53.36
C TYR A 599 41.02 -42.80 -53.61
N THR A 600 40.87 -43.20 -54.87
CA THR A 600 40.84 -44.62 -55.29
C THR A 600 42.22 -45.04 -55.79
N THR A 601 42.86 -45.99 -55.12
CA THR A 601 44.19 -46.49 -55.53
C THR A 601 44.10 -47.61 -56.57
N LYS A 602 43.13 -48.52 -56.41
CA LYS A 602 42.75 -49.58 -57.36
C LYS A 602 41.24 -49.80 -57.25
N GLY A 603 40.59 -50.15 -58.36
CA GLY A 603 39.17 -50.48 -58.41
C GLY A 603 38.39 -49.64 -59.42
N SER A 604 37.15 -49.29 -59.09
CA SER A 604 36.23 -48.64 -60.02
C SER A 604 35.58 -47.38 -59.47
N ILE A 605 35.17 -46.53 -60.41
CA ILE A 605 34.40 -45.32 -60.15
C ILE A 605 33.19 -45.38 -61.07
N THR A 606 32.00 -45.20 -60.51
CA THR A 606 30.74 -45.18 -61.25
C THR A 606 30.09 -43.81 -61.13
N VAL A 607 29.88 -43.13 -62.26
CA VAL A 607 29.14 -41.87 -62.32
C VAL A 607 27.73 -42.15 -62.86
N SER A 608 26.70 -41.88 -62.07
CA SER A 608 25.31 -42.09 -62.45
C SER A 608 24.48 -40.83 -62.37
N LEU A 609 23.53 -40.69 -63.30
CA LEU A 609 22.54 -39.63 -63.30
C LEU A 609 21.15 -40.25 -63.31
N THR A 610 20.31 -39.85 -62.35
CA THR A 610 18.93 -40.34 -62.23
C THR A 610 17.97 -39.17 -62.14
N GLU A 611 16.96 -39.19 -63.01
CA GLU A 611 15.90 -38.19 -63.05
C GLU A 611 14.67 -38.71 -62.32
N LYS A 612 14.20 -37.98 -61.30
CA LYS A 612 12.91 -38.22 -60.61
C LYS A 612 11.90 -37.12 -60.95
N SER A 613 10.69 -37.21 -60.42
CA SER A 613 9.61 -36.27 -60.69
C SER A 613 9.92 -34.84 -60.22
N ASP A 614 10.56 -34.69 -59.06
CA ASP A 614 10.79 -33.42 -58.37
C ASP A 614 12.25 -32.94 -58.39
N HIS A 615 13.20 -33.83 -58.67
CA HIS A 615 14.64 -33.53 -58.67
C HIS A 615 15.44 -34.42 -59.61
N VAL A 616 16.69 -34.05 -59.85
CA VAL A 616 17.70 -34.85 -60.56
C VAL A 616 18.86 -35.12 -59.61
N THR A 617 19.34 -36.36 -59.56
CA THR A 617 20.49 -36.76 -58.75
C THR A 617 21.68 -37.16 -59.62
N ILE A 618 22.87 -36.67 -59.28
CA ILE A 618 24.16 -37.12 -59.81
C ILE A 618 24.88 -37.82 -58.66
N SER A 619 25.26 -39.08 -58.85
CA SER A 619 26.04 -39.82 -57.86
C SER A 619 27.40 -40.24 -58.43
N VAL A 620 28.44 -40.05 -57.64
CA VAL A 620 29.80 -40.49 -57.94
C VAL A 620 30.19 -41.50 -56.87
N LYS A 621 30.21 -42.77 -57.23
CA LYS A 621 30.58 -43.89 -56.36
C LYS A 621 32.01 -44.33 -56.66
N ASP A 622 32.83 -44.45 -55.63
CA ASP A 622 34.21 -44.93 -55.70
C ASP A 622 34.44 -46.14 -54.79
N SER A 623 35.43 -46.97 -55.11
CA SER A 623 35.91 -48.07 -54.28
C SER A 623 37.20 -47.71 -53.52
N GLY A 624 37.35 -46.44 -53.14
CA GLY A 624 38.56 -45.90 -52.56
C GLY A 624 38.69 -46.13 -51.05
N ILE A 625 39.56 -45.33 -50.41
CA ILE A 625 39.92 -45.49 -48.99
C ILE A 625 38.77 -45.30 -47.99
N GLY A 626 37.63 -44.75 -48.43
CA GLY A 626 36.48 -44.47 -47.56
C GLY A 626 36.71 -43.36 -46.52
N ILE A 627 35.64 -42.97 -45.84
CA ILE A 627 35.58 -41.87 -44.88
C ILE A 627 35.14 -42.42 -43.51
N PRO A 628 35.92 -42.19 -42.42
CA PRO A 628 35.54 -42.60 -41.07
C PRO A 628 34.21 -41.97 -40.60
N GLN A 629 33.36 -42.76 -39.94
CA GLN A 629 32.05 -42.32 -39.44
C GLN A 629 32.11 -41.13 -38.46
N ASN A 630 33.19 -41.02 -37.67
CA ASN A 630 33.40 -39.96 -36.68
C ASN A 630 33.85 -38.61 -37.28
N LYS A 631 33.99 -38.49 -38.61
CA LYS A 631 34.48 -37.28 -39.29
C LYS A 631 33.50 -36.70 -40.31
N LYS A 632 32.24 -37.16 -40.31
CA LYS A 632 31.25 -36.78 -41.32
C LYS A 632 30.96 -35.27 -41.41
N ASP A 633 30.93 -34.59 -40.26
CA ASP A 633 30.62 -33.14 -40.20
C ASP A 633 31.78 -32.24 -40.62
N GLN A 634 32.95 -32.82 -40.95
CA GLN A 634 34.16 -32.06 -41.22
C GLN A 634 34.48 -31.97 -42.71
N ILE A 635 34.01 -32.89 -43.56
CA ILE A 635 34.52 -33.00 -44.94
C ILE A 635 34.05 -31.88 -45.89
N PHE A 636 32.94 -31.21 -45.56
CA PHE A 636 32.44 -30.05 -46.30
C PHE A 636 32.89 -28.72 -45.70
N LYS A 637 33.79 -28.72 -44.69
CA LYS A 637 34.37 -27.48 -44.12
C LYS A 637 35.61 -27.06 -44.92
N ARG A 638 35.86 -25.76 -44.99
CA ARG A 638 37.02 -25.18 -45.68
C ARG A 638 38.33 -25.67 -45.05
N PHE A 639 39.33 -25.98 -45.89
CA PHE A 639 40.66 -26.49 -45.50
C PHE A 639 40.63 -27.78 -44.68
N SER A 640 39.50 -28.50 -44.70
CA SER A 640 39.34 -29.72 -43.93
C SER A 640 39.84 -30.91 -44.73
N ARG A 641 40.78 -31.65 -44.15
CA ARG A 641 41.36 -32.85 -44.75
C ARG A 641 41.52 -33.93 -43.69
N LEU A 642 41.04 -35.13 -44.00
CA LEU A 642 41.15 -36.29 -43.13
C LEU A 642 42.60 -36.82 -43.10
N ASP A 643 43.02 -37.41 -41.99
CA ASP A 643 44.40 -37.85 -41.84
C ASP A 643 44.75 -39.00 -42.82
N ASN A 644 43.80 -39.91 -43.08
CA ASN A 644 43.94 -40.93 -44.13
C ASN A 644 44.01 -40.33 -45.55
N ALA A 645 43.30 -39.23 -45.81
CA ALA A 645 43.36 -38.53 -47.10
C ALA A 645 44.69 -37.78 -47.31
N LYS A 646 45.32 -37.27 -46.24
CA LYS A 646 46.65 -36.64 -46.30
C LYS A 646 47.75 -37.63 -46.68
N LEU A 647 47.62 -38.89 -46.28
CA LEU A 647 48.56 -39.96 -46.64
C LEU A 647 48.50 -40.32 -48.13
N VAL A 648 47.31 -40.23 -48.75
CA VAL A 648 47.12 -40.60 -50.17
C VAL A 648 47.45 -39.45 -51.13
N ARG A 649 47.11 -38.21 -50.77
CA ARG A 649 47.42 -37.01 -51.60
C ARG A 649 47.91 -35.86 -50.73
N PRO A 650 49.20 -35.79 -50.34
CA PRO A 650 49.68 -34.77 -49.39
C PRO A 650 49.44 -33.31 -49.82
N ASP A 651 49.37 -33.04 -51.12
CA ASP A 651 49.26 -31.72 -51.78
C ASP A 651 47.81 -31.18 -51.94
N GLY A 652 46.78 -31.86 -51.42
CA GLY A 652 45.39 -31.39 -51.52
C GLY A 652 45.08 -30.11 -50.71
N THR A 653 44.20 -29.24 -51.22
CA THR A 653 43.81 -27.97 -50.57
C THR A 653 42.72 -28.13 -49.51
N GLY A 654 41.87 -29.16 -49.62
CA GLY A 654 40.69 -29.31 -48.76
C GLY A 654 39.59 -28.27 -49.06
N ILE A 655 39.57 -27.70 -50.26
CA ILE A 655 38.61 -26.66 -50.66
C ILE A 655 37.54 -27.18 -51.63
N GLY A 656 37.87 -28.15 -52.50
CA GLY A 656 36.96 -28.61 -53.56
C GLY A 656 35.57 -29.08 -53.09
N LEU A 657 35.48 -29.86 -52.00
CA LEU A 657 34.18 -30.28 -51.44
C LEU A 657 33.40 -29.13 -50.80
N TYR A 658 34.09 -28.15 -50.21
CA TYR A 658 33.46 -26.93 -49.67
C TYR A 658 32.86 -26.09 -50.81
N ILE A 659 33.59 -25.94 -51.93
CA ILE A 659 33.09 -25.24 -53.14
C ILE A 659 31.89 -25.99 -53.71
N ALA A 660 31.98 -27.29 -53.93
CA ALA A 660 30.88 -28.11 -54.43
C ALA A 660 29.63 -27.97 -53.54
N LYS A 661 29.80 -28.00 -52.21
CA LYS A 661 28.71 -27.77 -51.25
C LYS A 661 28.05 -26.41 -51.44
N LYS A 662 28.83 -25.35 -51.54
CA LYS A 662 28.33 -23.98 -51.67
C LYS A 662 27.65 -23.73 -53.01
N ILE A 663 28.16 -24.32 -54.09
CA ILE A 663 27.53 -24.29 -55.41
C ILE A 663 26.17 -25.00 -55.37
N VAL A 664 26.10 -26.21 -54.81
CA VAL A 664 24.86 -26.98 -54.72
C VAL A 664 23.83 -26.26 -53.82
N ASP A 665 24.27 -25.72 -52.69
CA ASP A 665 23.41 -24.94 -51.78
C ASP A 665 22.85 -23.68 -52.47
N ALA A 666 23.65 -22.99 -53.31
CA ALA A 666 23.20 -21.84 -54.08
C ALA A 666 22.11 -22.22 -55.10
N HIS A 667 22.19 -23.42 -55.67
CA HIS A 667 21.16 -23.99 -56.55
C HIS A 667 19.94 -24.56 -55.80
N SER A 668 19.83 -24.31 -54.49
CA SER A 668 18.81 -24.90 -53.61
C SER A 668 18.80 -26.44 -53.63
N GLY A 669 19.94 -27.03 -53.97
CA GLY A 669 20.14 -28.47 -54.01
C GLY A 669 20.59 -29.03 -52.67
N LYS A 670 20.84 -30.34 -52.65
CA LYS A 670 21.44 -31.06 -51.53
C LYS A 670 22.65 -31.82 -52.02
N ILE A 671 23.69 -31.86 -51.20
CA ILE A 671 24.83 -32.74 -51.41
C ILE A 671 25.14 -33.45 -50.09
N TRP A 672 25.35 -34.75 -50.18
CA TRP A 672 25.69 -35.61 -49.06
C TRP A 672 26.55 -36.76 -49.56
N PHE A 673 26.93 -37.65 -48.65
CA PHE A 673 27.71 -38.82 -48.98
C PHE A 673 27.39 -40.00 -48.06
N GLU A 674 27.64 -41.19 -48.58
CA GLU A 674 27.59 -42.45 -47.87
C GLU A 674 28.95 -43.14 -48.03
N SER A 675 29.57 -43.55 -46.92
CA SER A 675 30.93 -44.09 -46.97
C SER A 675 31.18 -45.08 -45.85
N THR A 676 31.96 -46.09 -46.18
CA THR A 676 32.49 -47.07 -45.23
C THR A 676 34.01 -47.10 -45.40
N LEU A 677 34.74 -46.99 -44.30
CA LEU A 677 36.20 -46.97 -44.29
C LEU A 677 36.76 -48.22 -45.00
N ASN A 678 37.72 -48.02 -45.91
CA ASN A 678 38.37 -49.05 -46.75
C ASN A 678 37.44 -49.81 -47.72
N VAL A 679 36.19 -49.36 -47.90
CA VAL A 679 35.25 -49.95 -48.87
C VAL A 679 34.97 -49.00 -50.02
N GLY A 680 34.80 -47.71 -49.74
CA GLY A 680 34.54 -46.70 -50.76
C GLY A 680 33.58 -45.61 -50.29
N THR A 681 33.32 -44.65 -51.17
CA THR A 681 32.42 -43.52 -50.90
C THR A 681 31.46 -43.31 -52.07
N THR A 682 30.23 -42.91 -51.78
CA THR A 682 29.28 -42.39 -52.76
C THR A 682 28.95 -40.96 -52.38
N PHE A 683 29.35 -40.01 -53.21
CA PHE A 683 28.90 -38.62 -53.12
C PHE A 683 27.69 -38.41 -54.02
N THR A 684 26.65 -37.75 -53.51
CA THR A 684 25.42 -37.49 -54.26
C THR A 684 25.09 -36.01 -54.24
N ILE A 685 24.90 -35.43 -55.42
CA ILE A 685 24.30 -34.11 -55.65
C ILE A 685 22.86 -34.30 -56.08
N GLN A 686 21.95 -33.55 -55.48
CA GLN A 686 20.54 -33.47 -55.84
C GLN A 686 20.19 -32.03 -56.19
N LEU A 687 19.64 -31.81 -57.39
CA LEU A 687 19.17 -30.51 -57.85
C LEU A 687 17.65 -30.55 -58.06
N PRO A 688 16.87 -29.59 -57.50
CA PRO A 688 15.42 -29.56 -57.66
C PRO A 688 15.03 -29.13 -59.08
N LYS A 689 14.00 -29.74 -59.67
CA LYS A 689 13.47 -29.37 -60.99
C LYS A 689 12.73 -28.03 -60.99
N HIS A 690 12.14 -27.68 -59.85
CA HIS A 690 11.47 -26.41 -59.62
C HIS A 690 12.31 -25.57 -58.64
N GLN A 691 12.98 -24.53 -59.13
CA GLN A 691 13.58 -23.54 -58.24
C GLN A 691 12.45 -22.75 -57.59
N LYS A 692 12.31 -22.82 -56.26
CA LYS A 692 11.53 -21.80 -55.55
C LYS A 692 12.29 -20.48 -55.73
N SER A 693 11.69 -19.54 -56.45
CA SER A 693 12.16 -18.15 -56.48
C SER A 693 12.41 -17.70 -55.05
N LYS A 694 13.69 -17.54 -54.67
CA LYS A 694 14.04 -16.74 -53.50
C LYS A 694 13.93 -15.30 -53.98
N THR A 695 12.76 -14.70 -53.77
CA THR A 695 12.61 -13.25 -53.81
C THR A 695 13.69 -12.62 -52.93
N ALA A 696 14.44 -11.70 -53.52
CA ALA A 696 15.48 -10.91 -52.89
C ALA A 696 14.94 -10.01 -51.77
#